data_AF-A0A072TQS9-F1
#
_entry.id   AF-A0A072TQS9-F1
#
_cell.length_a   1.000
_cell.length_b   1.000
_cell.length_c   1.000
_cell.angle_alpha   90.00
_cell.angle_beta   90.00
_cell.angle_gamma   90.00
#
_symmetry.space_group_name_H-M   'P 1'
#
loop_
_entity.id
_entity.type
_entity.pdbx_description
1 polymer ?
#
loop_
_entity_poly.entity_id
_entity_poly.type
_entity_poly.pdbx_seq_one_letter_code
_entity_poly.pdbx_strand_id
1 'polypeptide(L)'
;MSSSSSSSTFNLNSHQWIYDVFINFRGEDTRKSLVSHLYAALLNAGINTFLDDEKLKKGWEVKPELLRAIHGSQICLVVFSQHYTQSSWCLVELLKIMENRRSNNRQVVIPIFYHVDPSVVRRQVGDFGKALEAITKRINPPKERQELLRTWKRALTQAANISGWDSSTFRSESELVIHSIKNQSSKVSMVGIWGMGGLGKTTIAKGVYNKIHHKFVHRSNIENIRQTCESDKGYIRLQKQLLSDLFKTEETIHNITTGTAIINKRISAKKVLILLDDVTKVQQVKALCGNYKCLGFGSVIIITTRDAHILKLLEARPVCTAKEMDEDESLELFSWHAFKNATPRANFSELSKNVVNYCGGLPLALEILGSHLFERTKEEWKSVLSKLEKIPHEEVQEKLRISYDGLTEDTKKAIFLDVCCFFIGKDKDYVTEILNGCGLFADIGIAVLIERSLLKVEKNNKLGMHDLIRDMGREIVRGSSIKDPGERSRLWFHEDAHDVLTNNTGTQKVEGLILNLQIKGKDSFSTNVFQQMQNMRLLQLDCVDLTGEFAHLSKQLRWVNWQRSTFSCIPNDFHQGNLVVLELKFSNVKQVWKETKLLDKLKILNLSHSKYLKSTPDFSKLPNLEKLIMKDCPSLSEVHPSIGVLKNILLINLKDCTSLGNLPREIYQLISVKTLILFGCSKIDKLEEDIVQMKSLTTLVAANTGIKQAPFSIFRSKSIVYISLCGYEGLSRDVFPSLIWSWMSPTMNSLPHIPHTALDVESNSLVVGYQSSMRRSCSEHRSVRIECQSVIQLIQNFKNFFDGLYGANFTESESLLASQISDLSLKSLLITMGSCHIVVNALGNSLSQGLTTNDSFLPGDNYPSWLAYTGEGPFVRFEVPEDCDGCLKGITLYVVYSSTPENMETECLTSVLIINYTKFTLHIYKQETVMSFNNEDWQSVISNLAVGDNVGIFVAFGHGLTVKKTVVYLIYGQSSSMQIEPSISVEVKASSQVQMEPLPELEVQPSSNVKKEASPEDKVQPSFDVKMDPLSQLEVQPLSNVKRDPSLEDEVQPSPSMKTDPLPGLEMQPSSNVKRDPSPIIKNDPLRKRNNKIFVRFSKKVGECLCLNQNRGLDNF
;
A
#
# COMPACT_ATOMS: atom_id res chain seq x y z
N MET A 1 84.65 14.14 -4.24
CA MET A 1 83.45 13.39 -3.81
C MET A 1 82.24 14.07 -4.43
N SER A 2 81.29 13.31 -4.97
CA SER A 2 80.17 13.87 -5.75
C SER A 2 78.97 12.92 -5.69
N SER A 3 77.85 13.40 -5.15
CA SER A 3 76.59 12.65 -5.01
C SER A 3 75.76 12.71 -6.28
N SER A 4 75.27 11.56 -6.76
CA SER A 4 74.29 11.46 -7.84
C SER A 4 73.01 10.78 -7.35
N SER A 5 71.87 11.21 -7.89
CA SER A 5 70.53 10.83 -7.45
C SER A 5 70.05 9.50 -8.03
N SER A 6 69.28 8.74 -7.23
CA SER A 6 68.51 7.58 -7.68
C SER A 6 67.01 7.91 -7.72
N SER A 7 66.46 8.13 -8.91
CA SER A 7 65.03 8.38 -9.11
C SER A 7 64.27 7.08 -9.41
N SER A 8 63.12 6.88 -8.75
CA SER A 8 62.19 5.79 -9.04
C SER A 8 60.79 6.35 -9.32
N THR A 9 60.38 6.34 -10.58
CA THR A 9 59.10 6.89 -11.03
C THR A 9 57.95 5.92 -10.80
N PHE A 10 56.91 6.37 -10.08
CA PHE A 10 55.67 5.62 -9.95
C PHE A 10 54.80 5.75 -11.22
N ASN A 11 54.38 4.62 -11.78
CA ASN A 11 53.51 4.57 -12.96
C ASN A 11 52.04 4.86 -12.60
N LEU A 12 51.51 6.02 -13.00
CA LEU A 12 50.05 6.23 -13.05
C LEU A 12 49.46 5.55 -14.29
N ASN A 13 48.93 4.33 -14.16
CA ASN A 13 48.07 3.76 -15.21
C ASN A 13 47.11 2.65 -14.73
N SER A 14 46.28 2.94 -13.72
CA SER A 14 45.21 2.05 -13.25
C SER A 14 43.85 2.76 -13.19
N HIS A 15 43.08 2.67 -14.27
CA HIS A 15 41.69 3.16 -14.31
C HIS A 15 40.78 2.22 -13.50
N GLN A 16 40.58 2.53 -12.23
CA GLN A 16 39.74 1.76 -11.31
C GLN A 16 38.36 2.40 -11.18
N TRP A 17 37.29 1.61 -11.38
CA TRP A 17 35.91 2.07 -11.17
C TRP A 17 35.68 2.39 -9.69
N ILE A 18 34.85 3.41 -9.43
CA ILE A 18 34.48 3.84 -8.08
C ILE A 18 33.39 2.91 -7.52
N TYR A 19 32.45 2.48 -8.38
CA TYR A 19 31.40 1.52 -8.07
C TYR A 19 31.30 0.45 -9.17
N ASP A 20 30.88 -0.76 -8.80
CA ASP A 20 30.56 -1.81 -9.78
C ASP A 20 29.21 -1.50 -10.45
N VAL A 21 28.25 -0.94 -9.70
CA VAL A 21 26.87 -0.73 -10.15
C VAL A 21 26.33 0.63 -9.67
N PHE A 22 25.66 1.36 -10.56
CA PHE A 22 24.76 2.49 -10.26
C PHE A 22 23.31 2.07 -10.47
N ILE A 23 22.37 2.49 -9.62
CA ILE A 23 20.92 2.24 -9.83
C ILE A 23 20.17 3.57 -10.01
N ASN A 24 19.57 3.75 -11.19
CA ASN A 24 18.67 4.84 -11.58
C ASN A 24 17.21 4.31 -11.58
N PHE A 25 16.32 4.95 -10.82
CA PHE A 25 14.99 4.42 -10.50
C PHE A 25 14.07 5.55 -9.99
N ARG A 26 12.74 5.37 -10.07
CA ARG A 26 11.82 6.26 -9.33
C ARG A 26 11.65 5.76 -7.89
N GLY A 27 12.04 6.61 -6.93
CA GLY A 27 12.00 6.29 -5.50
C GLY A 27 10.61 5.91 -5.00
N GLU A 28 9.61 6.75 -5.29
CA GLU A 28 8.21 6.56 -4.87
C GLU A 28 7.62 5.22 -5.36
N ASP A 29 7.95 4.80 -6.58
CA ASP A 29 7.44 3.58 -7.20
C ASP A 29 8.16 2.31 -6.70
N THR A 30 9.47 2.38 -6.45
CA THR A 30 10.33 1.17 -6.39
C THR A 30 11.32 1.09 -5.21
N ARG A 31 11.60 2.17 -4.47
CA ARG A 31 12.62 2.20 -3.39
C ARG A 31 12.33 1.16 -2.31
N LYS A 32 11.07 1.08 -1.86
CA LYS A 32 10.62 0.18 -0.78
C LYS A 32 10.18 -1.21 -1.26
N SER A 33 10.27 -1.49 -2.57
CA SER A 33 9.85 -2.75 -3.19
C SER A 33 11.01 -3.43 -3.91
N LEU A 34 11.13 -3.32 -5.24
CA LEU A 34 12.18 -4.01 -6.00
C LEU A 34 13.59 -3.53 -5.65
N VAL A 35 13.79 -2.22 -5.53
CA VAL A 35 15.14 -1.63 -5.49
C VAL A 35 15.86 -1.90 -4.16
N SER A 36 15.16 -1.90 -3.02
CA SER A 36 15.76 -2.28 -1.73
C SER A 36 16.25 -3.74 -1.71
N HIS A 37 15.45 -4.68 -2.21
CA HIS A 37 15.84 -6.10 -2.30
C HIS A 37 16.99 -6.30 -3.28
N LEU A 38 16.94 -5.65 -4.44
CA LEU A 38 17.98 -5.67 -5.47
C LEU A 38 19.31 -5.13 -4.94
N TYR A 39 19.30 -3.97 -4.29
CA TYR A 39 20.45 -3.34 -3.67
C TYR A 39 21.08 -4.23 -2.58
N ALA A 40 20.26 -4.73 -1.64
CA ALA A 40 20.72 -5.62 -0.60
C ALA A 40 21.31 -6.93 -1.17
N ALA A 41 20.72 -7.51 -2.22
CA ALA A 41 21.23 -8.72 -2.85
C ALA A 41 22.56 -8.52 -3.60
N LEU A 42 22.78 -7.34 -4.19
CA LEU A 42 24.05 -6.97 -4.82
C LEU A 42 25.16 -6.76 -3.78
N LEU A 43 24.88 -6.00 -2.71
CA LEU A 43 25.81 -5.84 -1.58
C LEU A 43 26.18 -7.19 -0.94
N ASN A 44 25.18 -8.05 -0.68
CA ASN A 44 25.39 -9.40 -0.13
C ASN A 44 26.15 -10.35 -1.09
N ALA A 45 26.36 -9.98 -2.35
CA ALA A 45 27.18 -10.71 -3.31
C ALA A 45 28.62 -10.15 -3.43
N GLY A 46 28.95 -9.10 -2.66
CA GLY A 46 30.21 -8.37 -2.74
C GLY A 46 30.32 -7.51 -4.00
N ILE A 47 29.22 -6.88 -4.42
CA ILE A 47 29.15 -5.97 -5.58
C ILE A 47 28.93 -4.56 -5.06
N ASN A 48 29.94 -3.69 -5.21
CA ASN A 48 29.93 -2.32 -4.71
C ASN A 48 28.91 -1.48 -5.49
N THR A 49 27.77 -1.22 -4.88
CA THR A 49 26.60 -0.62 -5.54
C THR A 49 26.33 0.77 -4.98
N PHE A 50 26.17 1.75 -5.85
CA PHE A 50 25.67 3.08 -5.52
C PHE A 50 24.14 3.13 -5.70
N LEU A 51 23.46 3.69 -4.70
CA LEU A 51 22.03 3.97 -4.68
C LEU A 51 21.85 5.40 -4.21
N ASP A 52 21.13 6.23 -4.98
CA ASP A 52 20.84 7.60 -4.57
C ASP A 52 19.93 7.63 -3.33
N ASP A 53 20.13 8.61 -2.46
CA ASP A 53 19.55 8.65 -1.10
C ASP A 53 18.58 9.82 -0.94
N GLU A 54 17.56 9.68 -0.10
CA GLU A 54 16.34 10.52 -0.14
C GLU A 54 16.54 11.96 0.41
N LYS A 55 17.77 12.34 0.74
CA LYS A 55 18.15 13.61 1.42
C LYS A 55 18.67 14.72 0.48
N LEU A 56 18.44 14.63 -0.82
CA LEU A 56 18.80 15.67 -1.79
C LEU A 56 17.67 16.71 -1.99
N LYS A 57 17.92 17.96 -1.55
CA LYS A 57 16.99 19.09 -1.77
C LYS A 57 16.83 19.38 -3.27
N LYS A 58 15.60 19.71 -3.68
CA LYS A 58 15.25 19.99 -5.08
C LYS A 58 15.84 21.33 -5.56
N GLY A 59 16.93 21.25 -6.31
CA GLY A 59 17.47 22.29 -7.20
C GLY A 59 17.71 21.72 -8.60
N TRP A 60 18.00 22.55 -9.60
CA TRP A 60 18.13 22.11 -11.00
C TRP A 60 19.50 21.51 -11.36
N GLU A 61 20.45 21.48 -10.43
CA GLU A 61 21.81 21.01 -10.67
C GLU A 61 22.02 19.57 -10.20
N VAL A 62 22.54 18.73 -11.09
CA VAL A 62 23.01 17.39 -10.73
C VAL A 62 24.30 17.54 -9.94
N LYS A 63 24.31 17.16 -8.67
CA LYS A 63 25.49 17.26 -7.81
C LYS A 63 26.73 16.65 -8.48
N PRO A 64 27.92 17.27 -8.36
CA PRO A 64 29.17 16.70 -8.86
C PRO A 64 29.44 15.28 -8.34
N GLU A 65 29.01 14.99 -7.11
CA GLU A 65 29.05 13.66 -6.47
C GLU A 65 28.26 12.61 -7.26
N LEU A 66 27.06 12.97 -7.72
CA LEU A 66 26.16 12.08 -8.47
C LEU A 66 26.64 11.89 -9.92
N LEU A 67 27.14 12.96 -10.56
CA LEU A 67 27.82 12.85 -11.85
C LEU A 67 29.06 11.96 -11.76
N ARG A 68 29.86 12.10 -10.69
CA ARG A 68 31.02 11.23 -10.40
C ARG A 68 30.61 9.79 -10.12
N ALA A 69 29.47 9.53 -9.48
CA ALA A 69 28.93 8.18 -9.32
C ALA A 69 28.50 7.58 -10.68
N ILE A 70 27.73 8.32 -11.49
CA ILE A 70 27.32 7.88 -12.84
C ILE A 70 28.53 7.62 -13.75
N HIS A 71 29.52 8.52 -13.77
CA HIS A 71 30.72 8.37 -14.61
C HIS A 71 31.66 7.28 -14.09
N GLY A 72 31.74 7.12 -12.77
CA GLY A 72 32.64 6.18 -12.08
C GLY A 72 32.09 4.76 -11.90
N SER A 73 30.90 4.44 -12.42
CA SER A 73 30.27 3.11 -12.28
C SER A 73 30.49 2.22 -13.50
N GLN A 74 30.84 0.95 -13.28
CA GLN A 74 31.02 -0.01 -14.38
C GLN A 74 29.70 -0.40 -15.07
N ILE A 75 28.63 -0.57 -14.28
CA ILE A 75 27.28 -0.93 -14.74
C ILE A 75 26.28 0.14 -14.29
N CYS A 76 25.34 0.53 -15.16
CA CYS A 76 24.19 1.37 -14.79
C CYS A 76 22.89 0.60 -15.00
N LEU A 77 22.19 0.28 -13.90
CA LEU A 77 20.84 -0.27 -13.90
C LEU A 77 19.81 0.85 -14.02
N VAL A 78 18.90 0.74 -14.99
CA VAL A 78 17.82 1.70 -15.24
C VAL A 78 16.48 1.00 -14.97
N VAL A 79 15.88 1.24 -13.81
CA VAL A 79 14.61 0.62 -13.40
C VAL A 79 13.44 1.50 -13.86
N PHE A 80 12.88 1.15 -15.02
CA PHE A 80 11.65 1.74 -15.53
C PHE A 80 10.44 1.19 -14.78
N SER A 81 9.54 2.09 -14.39
CA SER A 81 8.26 1.83 -13.75
C SER A 81 7.13 2.55 -14.51
N GLN A 82 5.87 2.15 -14.28
CA GLN A 82 4.70 2.74 -14.95
C GLN A 82 4.62 4.28 -14.87
N HIS A 83 5.19 4.87 -13.82
CA HIS A 83 5.17 6.31 -13.57
C HIS A 83 6.56 6.96 -13.55
N TYR A 84 7.60 6.27 -14.05
CA TYR A 84 9.00 6.75 -14.06
C TYR A 84 9.16 8.19 -14.59
N THR A 85 8.45 8.53 -15.67
CA THR A 85 8.47 9.86 -16.31
C THR A 85 7.88 10.98 -15.45
N GLN A 86 7.25 10.68 -14.31
CA GLN A 86 6.80 11.68 -13.33
C GLN A 86 7.95 12.28 -12.49
N SER A 87 9.19 11.80 -12.65
CA SER A 87 10.37 12.37 -12.01
C SER A 87 11.31 13.02 -13.03
N SER A 88 11.47 14.33 -12.95
CA SER A 88 12.48 15.06 -13.75
C SER A 88 13.91 14.63 -13.39
N TRP A 89 14.17 14.27 -12.13
CA TRP A 89 15.48 13.79 -11.67
C TRP A 89 15.88 12.50 -12.40
N CYS A 90 14.99 11.50 -12.42
CA CYS A 90 15.25 10.22 -13.08
C CYS A 90 15.49 10.39 -14.59
N LEU A 91 14.83 11.37 -15.24
CA LEU A 91 15.05 11.71 -16.65
C LEU A 91 16.39 12.40 -16.91
N VAL A 92 16.86 13.24 -15.99
CA VAL A 92 18.18 13.90 -16.07
C VAL A 92 19.32 12.90 -15.79
N GLU A 93 19.18 12.03 -14.78
CA GLU A 93 20.09 10.91 -14.55
C GLU A 93 20.19 10.00 -15.77
N LEU A 94 19.04 9.60 -16.34
CA LEU A 94 18.98 8.75 -17.54
C LEU A 94 19.67 9.42 -18.75
N LEU A 95 19.47 10.73 -18.92
CA LEU A 95 20.16 11.48 -19.96
C LEU A 95 21.69 11.43 -19.75
N LYS A 96 22.18 11.60 -18.51
CA LYS A 96 23.62 11.54 -18.20
C LYS A 96 24.22 10.15 -18.32
N ILE A 97 23.50 9.09 -17.93
CA ILE A 97 23.88 7.69 -18.18
C ILE A 97 24.02 7.45 -19.70
N MET A 98 23.05 7.91 -20.49
CA MET A 98 23.03 7.70 -21.94
C MET A 98 23.98 8.62 -22.71
N GLU A 99 24.42 9.73 -22.13
CA GLU A 99 25.54 10.55 -22.62
C GLU A 99 26.89 9.88 -22.31
N ASN A 100 27.15 9.51 -21.05
CA ASN A 100 28.39 8.84 -20.65
C ASN A 100 28.61 7.53 -21.43
N ARG A 101 27.56 6.74 -21.67
CA ARG A 101 27.63 5.52 -22.51
C ARG A 101 28.08 5.80 -23.96
N ARG A 102 27.79 6.98 -24.54
CA ARG A 102 28.25 7.35 -25.89
C ARG A 102 29.70 7.84 -25.90
N SER A 103 30.14 8.50 -24.83
CA SER A 103 31.50 9.04 -24.69
C SER A 103 32.51 8.01 -24.15
N ASN A 104 32.03 6.99 -23.43
CA ASN A 104 32.85 5.99 -22.75
C ASN A 104 32.32 4.57 -23.05
N ASN A 105 32.89 3.93 -24.08
CA ASN A 105 32.54 2.58 -24.56
C ASN A 105 32.77 1.43 -23.54
N ARG A 106 33.08 1.71 -22.27
CA ARG A 106 33.31 0.70 -21.22
C ARG A 106 32.20 0.61 -20.18
N GLN A 107 31.24 1.54 -20.14
CA GLN A 107 30.10 1.47 -19.23
C GLN A 107 28.96 0.63 -19.83
N VAL A 108 28.46 -0.35 -19.07
CA VAL A 108 27.36 -1.22 -19.48
C VAL A 108 26.05 -0.70 -18.89
N VAL A 109 25.07 -0.37 -19.72
CA VAL A 109 23.73 0.08 -19.28
C VAL A 109 22.74 -1.06 -19.47
N ILE A 110 21.95 -1.39 -18.44
CA ILE A 110 20.99 -2.50 -18.45
C ILE A 110 19.64 -1.98 -17.95
N PRO A 111 18.58 -1.96 -18.78
CA PRO A 111 17.25 -1.59 -18.34
C PRO A 111 16.56 -2.76 -17.62
N ILE A 112 15.79 -2.42 -16.58
CA ILE A 112 14.82 -3.29 -15.92
C ILE A 112 13.43 -2.67 -16.16
N PHE A 113 12.51 -3.44 -16.73
CA PHE A 113 11.14 -3.02 -17.00
C PHE A 113 10.22 -3.60 -15.92
N TYR A 114 9.86 -2.79 -14.92
CA TYR A 114 9.10 -3.19 -13.74
C TYR A 114 7.65 -2.70 -13.82
N HIS A 115 6.72 -3.61 -14.11
CA HIS A 115 5.29 -3.30 -14.37
C HIS A 115 5.08 -2.20 -15.42
N VAL A 116 5.91 -2.18 -16.46
CA VAL A 116 5.76 -1.34 -17.65
C VAL A 116 6.35 -2.08 -18.85
N ASP A 117 5.63 -2.14 -19.98
CA ASP A 117 6.11 -2.83 -21.18
C ASP A 117 7.26 -2.04 -21.88
N PRO A 118 8.30 -2.70 -22.41
CA PRO A 118 9.40 -2.03 -23.10
C PRO A 118 8.99 -1.16 -24.30
N SER A 119 7.90 -1.49 -25.00
CA SER A 119 7.38 -0.68 -26.10
C SER A 119 6.70 0.60 -25.62
N VAL A 120 6.06 0.58 -24.44
CA VAL A 120 5.52 1.79 -23.77
C VAL A 120 6.64 2.78 -23.48
N VAL A 121 7.76 2.31 -22.91
CA VAL A 121 8.94 3.15 -22.67
C VAL A 121 9.59 3.61 -23.98
N ARG A 122 9.70 2.72 -24.97
CA ARG A 122 10.35 2.98 -26.28
C ARG A 122 9.60 3.99 -27.15
N ARG A 123 8.27 3.98 -27.12
CA ARG A 123 7.39 4.85 -27.92
C ARG A 123 6.82 6.04 -27.12
N GLN A 124 6.99 6.06 -25.79
CA GLN A 124 6.38 7.01 -24.85
C GLN A 124 4.87 7.18 -25.07
N VAL A 125 4.14 6.06 -25.11
CA VAL A 125 2.68 6.02 -25.28
C VAL A 125 1.95 5.90 -23.94
N GLY A 126 0.61 6.03 -23.96
CA GLY A 126 -0.23 5.94 -22.76
C GLY A 126 0.12 7.01 -21.71
N ASP A 127 -0.15 6.70 -20.44
CA ASP A 127 0.06 7.64 -19.34
C ASP A 127 1.54 7.94 -19.06
N PHE A 128 2.44 7.00 -19.42
CA PHE A 128 3.90 7.20 -19.40
C PHE A 128 4.31 8.38 -20.31
N GLY A 129 3.69 8.49 -21.49
CA GLY A 129 3.84 9.63 -22.40
C GLY A 129 3.20 10.92 -21.86
N LYS A 130 1.95 10.85 -21.38
CA LYS A 130 1.23 12.02 -20.82
C LYS A 130 2.00 12.66 -19.66
N ALA A 131 2.59 11.86 -18.77
CA ALA A 131 3.38 12.33 -17.64
C ALA A 131 4.66 13.09 -18.06
N LEU A 132 5.38 12.56 -19.06
CA LEU A 132 6.57 13.22 -19.61
C LEU A 132 6.24 14.61 -20.17
N GLU A 133 5.14 14.73 -20.91
CA GLU A 133 4.69 16.00 -21.47
C GLU A 133 4.14 16.96 -20.40
N ALA A 134 3.45 16.44 -19.37
CA ALA A 134 2.97 17.25 -18.24
C ALA A 134 4.11 17.91 -17.44
N ILE A 135 5.28 17.29 -17.33
CA ILE A 135 6.44 17.88 -16.65
C ILE A 135 7.15 18.92 -17.51
N THR A 136 7.34 18.68 -18.80
CA THR A 136 7.94 19.72 -19.67
C THR A 136 7.08 20.98 -19.76
N LYS A 137 5.75 20.89 -19.58
CA LYS A 137 4.87 22.08 -19.45
C LYS A 137 5.20 22.98 -18.25
N ARG A 138 5.94 22.50 -17.24
CA ARG A 138 6.39 23.28 -16.07
C ARG A 138 7.73 24.02 -16.29
N ILE A 139 8.33 23.89 -17.48
CA ILE A 139 9.65 24.46 -17.82
C ILE A 139 9.49 25.74 -18.63
N ASN A 140 10.11 26.82 -18.17
CA ASN A 140 10.27 28.10 -18.88
C ASN A 140 11.77 28.43 -18.96
N PRO A 141 12.27 29.06 -20.04
CA PRO A 141 11.53 29.64 -21.17
C PRO A 141 11.02 28.61 -22.22
N PRO A 142 10.06 28.98 -23.09
CA PRO A 142 9.40 28.02 -24.00
C PRO A 142 10.29 27.37 -25.08
N LYS A 143 11.44 27.96 -25.43
CA LYS A 143 12.35 27.41 -26.46
C LYS A 143 13.01 26.12 -25.98
N GLU A 144 13.62 26.16 -24.79
CA GLU A 144 14.32 25.03 -24.16
C GLU A 144 13.40 23.83 -23.93
N ARG A 145 12.10 24.07 -23.66
CA ARG A 145 11.08 23.03 -23.47
C ARG A 145 11.04 22.01 -24.62
N GLN A 146 11.14 22.46 -25.88
CA GLN A 146 11.11 21.55 -27.03
C GLN A 146 12.39 20.71 -27.15
N GLU A 147 13.53 21.29 -26.77
CA GLU A 147 14.82 20.62 -26.84
C GLU A 147 14.99 19.60 -25.72
N LEU A 148 14.63 19.95 -24.48
CA LEU A 148 14.57 19.03 -23.34
C LEU A 148 13.59 17.86 -23.59
N LEU A 149 12.41 18.13 -24.17
CA LEU A 149 11.47 17.06 -24.53
C LEU A 149 12.06 16.12 -25.60
N ARG A 150 12.77 16.66 -26.60
CA ARG A 150 13.47 15.86 -27.63
C ARG A 150 14.62 15.05 -27.04
N THR A 151 15.44 15.61 -26.15
CA THR A 151 16.57 14.88 -25.54
C THR A 151 16.10 13.78 -24.61
N TRP A 152 15.06 14.01 -23.79
CA TRP A 152 14.47 12.99 -22.92
C TRP A 152 13.75 11.89 -23.70
N LYS A 153 12.91 12.19 -24.70
CA LYS A 153 12.30 11.16 -25.58
C LYS A 153 13.39 10.31 -26.26
N ARG A 154 14.47 10.94 -26.77
CA ARG A 154 15.63 10.24 -27.34
C ARG A 154 16.35 9.34 -26.33
N ALA A 155 16.55 9.79 -25.09
CA ALA A 155 17.20 8.98 -24.05
C ALA A 155 16.34 7.76 -23.66
N LEU A 156 15.04 7.95 -23.45
CA LEU A 156 14.07 6.88 -23.16
C LEU A 156 14.02 5.83 -24.28
N THR A 157 13.87 6.26 -25.55
CA THR A 157 13.87 5.33 -26.69
C THR A 157 15.20 4.59 -26.83
N GLN A 158 16.35 5.25 -26.64
CA GLN A 158 17.65 4.57 -26.73
C GLN A 158 17.90 3.58 -25.59
N ALA A 159 17.46 3.89 -24.36
CA ALA A 159 17.55 2.98 -23.23
C ALA A 159 16.59 1.78 -23.39
N ALA A 160 15.37 2.01 -23.87
CA ALA A 160 14.41 0.95 -24.18
C ALA A 160 14.74 0.15 -25.46
N ASN A 161 15.80 0.50 -26.19
CA ASN A 161 16.35 -0.30 -27.30
C ASN A 161 17.52 -1.19 -26.86
N ILE A 162 17.93 -1.16 -25.59
CA ILE A 162 18.93 -2.07 -25.05
C ILE A 162 18.24 -3.38 -24.65
N SER A 163 18.91 -4.52 -24.87
CA SER A 163 18.53 -5.79 -24.24
C SER A 163 18.65 -5.67 -22.72
N GLY A 164 17.57 -5.99 -22.02
CA GLY A 164 17.51 -5.93 -20.57
C GLY A 164 16.51 -6.91 -19.99
N TRP A 165 16.08 -6.66 -18.77
CA TRP A 165 15.26 -7.58 -17.99
C TRP A 165 13.84 -7.07 -17.84
N ASP A 166 12.87 -7.92 -18.12
CA ASP A 166 11.45 -7.55 -18.11
C ASP A 166 10.71 -8.36 -17.05
N SER A 167 10.04 -7.68 -16.11
CA SER A 167 9.23 -8.31 -15.07
C SER A 167 8.04 -9.11 -15.65
N SER A 168 7.60 -8.81 -16.88
CA SER A 168 6.59 -9.60 -17.61
C SER A 168 7.13 -10.90 -18.24
N THR A 169 8.47 -11.11 -18.29
CA THR A 169 9.00 -12.37 -18.83
C THR A 169 8.78 -13.61 -17.94
N PHE A 170 8.10 -13.46 -16.79
CA PHE A 170 7.43 -14.56 -16.08
C PHE A 170 6.12 -14.99 -16.75
N ARG A 171 6.18 -15.48 -17.99
CA ARG A 171 5.01 -15.96 -18.74
C ARG A 171 4.43 -17.31 -18.26
N SER A 172 4.51 -17.61 -16.96
CA SER A 172 3.64 -18.59 -16.28
C SER A 172 3.92 -18.69 -14.78
N GLU A 173 2.84 -18.84 -14.00
CA GLU A 173 2.89 -19.19 -12.56
C GLU A 173 3.64 -20.51 -12.30
N SER A 174 3.74 -21.37 -13.32
CA SER A 174 4.52 -22.62 -13.29
C SER A 174 5.98 -22.40 -12.86
N GLU A 175 6.58 -21.25 -13.16
CA GLU A 175 8.01 -21.04 -12.92
C GLU A 175 8.30 -20.57 -11.49
N LEU A 176 7.35 -19.87 -10.86
CA LEU A 176 7.36 -19.57 -9.43
C LEU A 176 7.23 -20.86 -8.60
N VAL A 177 6.37 -21.79 -9.04
CA VAL A 177 6.26 -23.14 -8.44
C VAL A 177 7.58 -23.91 -8.60
N ILE A 178 8.15 -23.96 -9.80
CA ILE A 178 9.41 -24.67 -10.07
C ILE A 178 10.60 -24.07 -9.30
N HIS A 179 10.69 -22.76 -9.17
CA HIS A 179 11.71 -22.10 -8.34
C HIS A 179 11.57 -22.53 -6.88
N SER A 180 10.35 -22.52 -6.37
CA SER A 180 10.05 -22.92 -4.98
C SER A 180 10.39 -24.39 -4.71
N ILE A 181 10.13 -25.30 -5.66
CA ILE A 181 10.53 -26.72 -5.59
C ILE A 181 12.05 -26.88 -5.61
N LYS A 182 12.77 -26.15 -6.48
CA LYS A 182 14.25 -26.21 -6.57
C LYS A 182 14.92 -25.87 -5.22
N ASN A 183 14.33 -24.95 -4.45
CA ASN A 183 14.89 -24.47 -3.19
C ASN A 183 14.65 -25.42 -1.99
N GLN A 184 13.84 -26.48 -2.13
CA GLN A 184 13.51 -27.43 -1.05
C GLN A 184 14.22 -28.80 -1.18
N SER A 185 15.38 -28.84 -1.86
CA SER A 185 16.07 -30.08 -2.25
C SER A 185 16.39 -31.09 -1.12
N SER A 186 16.45 -30.64 0.13
CA SER A 186 16.76 -31.46 1.31
C SER A 186 15.55 -32.06 2.05
N LYS A 187 14.31 -31.86 1.57
CA LYS A 187 13.08 -32.38 2.22
C LYS A 187 12.07 -32.92 1.20
N VAL A 188 10.98 -33.51 1.68
CA VAL A 188 9.80 -33.81 0.87
C VAL A 188 9.02 -32.50 0.68
N SER A 189 8.81 -32.07 -0.56
CA SER A 189 8.05 -30.86 -0.90
C SER A 189 6.59 -31.21 -1.17
N MET A 190 5.65 -30.59 -0.48
CA MET A 190 4.22 -30.67 -0.81
C MET A 190 3.72 -29.29 -1.24
N VAL A 191 3.45 -29.13 -2.53
CA VAL A 191 3.00 -27.89 -3.16
C VAL A 191 1.50 -27.90 -3.32
N GLY A 192 0.82 -26.85 -2.86
CA GLY A 192 -0.59 -26.61 -3.15
C GLY A 192 -0.77 -25.58 -4.26
N ILE A 193 -1.69 -25.82 -5.19
CA ILE A 193 -2.16 -24.85 -6.20
C ILE A 193 -3.66 -24.64 -5.95
N TRP A 194 -4.03 -23.39 -5.62
CA TRP A 194 -5.36 -23.02 -5.13
C TRP A 194 -5.98 -21.88 -5.95
N GLY A 195 -7.31 -21.79 -5.97
CA GLY A 195 -8.06 -20.76 -6.68
C GLY A 195 -9.40 -21.26 -7.24
N MET A 196 -10.18 -20.33 -7.81
CA MET A 196 -11.50 -20.57 -8.42
C MET A 196 -11.48 -21.66 -9.51
N GLY A 197 -12.65 -22.25 -9.80
CA GLY A 197 -12.84 -23.05 -11.02
C GLY A 197 -12.48 -22.25 -12.28
N GLY A 198 -11.94 -22.89 -13.31
CA GLY A 198 -11.60 -22.25 -14.59
C GLY A 198 -10.28 -21.48 -14.66
N LEU A 199 -9.64 -21.12 -13.54
CA LEU A 199 -8.33 -20.43 -13.49
C LEU A 199 -7.12 -21.34 -13.85
N GLY A 200 -7.26 -22.26 -14.80
CA GLY A 200 -6.14 -23.03 -15.35
C GLY A 200 -5.29 -23.88 -14.38
N LYS A 201 -5.69 -24.06 -13.10
CA LYS A 201 -4.89 -24.76 -12.06
C LYS A 201 -4.30 -26.10 -12.52
N THR A 202 -5.14 -26.94 -13.14
CA THR A 202 -4.75 -28.23 -13.72
C THR A 202 -3.69 -28.04 -14.82
N THR A 203 -3.87 -27.07 -15.71
CA THR A 203 -2.93 -26.70 -16.78
C THR A 203 -1.59 -26.23 -16.22
N ILE A 204 -1.60 -25.37 -15.19
CA ILE A 204 -0.41 -24.90 -14.47
C ILE A 204 0.33 -26.09 -13.84
N ALA A 205 -0.40 -26.96 -13.14
CA ALA A 205 0.16 -28.13 -12.47
C ALA A 205 0.75 -29.17 -13.44
N LYS A 206 0.07 -29.44 -14.55
CA LYS A 206 0.58 -30.27 -15.65
C LYS A 206 1.80 -29.62 -16.32
N GLY A 207 1.81 -28.30 -16.50
CA GLY A 207 2.97 -27.54 -16.98
C GLY A 207 4.20 -27.66 -16.05
N VAL A 208 4.00 -27.54 -14.73
CA VAL A 208 5.04 -27.79 -13.72
C VAL A 208 5.54 -29.23 -13.82
N TYR A 209 4.63 -30.21 -13.77
CA TYR A 209 4.95 -31.64 -13.84
C TYR A 209 5.79 -31.93 -15.08
N ASN A 210 5.32 -31.55 -16.27
CA ASN A 210 6.04 -31.77 -17.53
C ASN A 210 7.43 -31.12 -17.53
N LYS A 211 7.59 -29.90 -17.00
CA LYS A 211 8.90 -29.24 -16.85
C LYS A 211 9.88 -29.95 -15.89
N ILE A 212 9.42 -30.80 -14.95
CA ILE A 212 10.30 -31.46 -13.95
C ILE A 212 10.31 -33.00 -13.96
N HIS A 213 9.35 -33.66 -14.62
CA HIS A 213 9.13 -35.12 -14.55
C HIS A 213 10.31 -35.98 -15.00
N HIS A 214 11.21 -35.43 -15.83
CA HIS A 214 12.44 -36.10 -16.27
C HIS A 214 13.49 -36.27 -15.14
N LYS A 215 13.31 -35.61 -13.99
CA LYS A 215 14.22 -35.67 -12.82
C LYS A 215 13.82 -36.72 -11.78
N PHE A 216 12.82 -37.54 -12.09
CA PHE A 216 12.19 -38.52 -11.20
C PHE A 216 11.99 -39.85 -11.95
N VAL A 217 12.48 -40.93 -11.34
CA VAL A 217 12.31 -42.31 -11.85
C VAL A 217 10.88 -42.78 -11.57
N HIS A 218 10.40 -42.57 -10.34
CA HIS A 218 9.05 -42.88 -9.92
C HIS A 218 8.18 -41.62 -10.04
N ARG A 219 7.17 -41.65 -10.90
CA ARG A 219 6.28 -40.52 -11.16
C ARG A 219 4.87 -40.95 -11.51
N SER A 220 3.86 -40.18 -11.09
CA SER A 220 2.45 -40.45 -11.36
C SER A 220 1.65 -39.15 -11.46
N ASN A 221 0.57 -39.19 -12.25
CA ASN A 221 -0.37 -38.10 -12.44
C ASN A 221 -1.79 -38.64 -12.29
N ILE A 222 -2.44 -38.28 -11.18
CA ILE A 222 -3.77 -38.75 -10.80
C ILE A 222 -4.77 -37.62 -11.02
N GLU A 223 -5.54 -37.73 -12.11
CA GLU A 223 -6.48 -36.70 -12.56
C GLU A 223 -7.91 -36.93 -12.04
N ASN A 224 -8.70 -35.85 -11.96
CA ASN A 224 -10.13 -35.87 -11.61
C ASN A 224 -10.45 -36.65 -10.31
N ILE A 225 -9.68 -36.39 -9.25
CA ILE A 225 -9.80 -37.10 -7.96
C ILE A 225 -11.18 -36.92 -7.36
N ARG A 226 -11.76 -35.70 -7.43
CA ARG A 226 -13.13 -35.41 -6.99
C ARG A 226 -14.14 -36.44 -7.50
N GLN A 227 -14.23 -36.59 -8.82
CA GLN A 227 -15.23 -37.42 -9.50
C GLN A 227 -14.95 -38.90 -9.29
N THR A 228 -13.67 -39.30 -9.33
CA THR A 228 -13.32 -40.72 -9.18
C THR A 228 -13.55 -41.21 -7.74
N CYS A 229 -13.25 -40.40 -6.72
CA CYS A 229 -13.39 -40.77 -5.30
C CYS A 229 -14.80 -40.56 -4.71
N GLU A 230 -15.85 -40.64 -5.52
CA GLU A 230 -17.25 -40.64 -5.06
C GLU A 230 -17.67 -41.98 -4.42
N SER A 231 -16.92 -43.06 -4.66
CA SER A 231 -17.12 -44.37 -4.01
C SER A 231 -15.81 -45.07 -3.68
N ASP A 232 -15.84 -46.04 -2.75
CA ASP A 232 -14.66 -46.80 -2.31
C ASP A 232 -13.96 -47.57 -3.46
N LYS A 233 -14.74 -48.04 -4.44
CA LYS A 233 -14.21 -48.65 -5.68
C LYS A 233 -13.32 -47.67 -6.45
N GLY A 234 -13.66 -46.38 -6.40
CA GLY A 234 -12.89 -45.28 -6.97
C GLY A 234 -11.54 -45.06 -6.28
N TYR A 235 -11.52 -45.04 -4.95
CA TYR A 235 -10.26 -45.00 -4.19
C TYR A 235 -9.35 -46.18 -4.54
N ILE A 236 -9.90 -47.40 -4.59
CA ILE A 236 -9.15 -48.61 -4.97
C ILE A 236 -8.62 -48.51 -6.40
N ARG A 237 -9.40 -47.97 -7.35
CA ARG A 237 -8.96 -47.72 -8.73
C ARG A 237 -7.75 -46.77 -8.78
N LEU A 238 -7.82 -45.63 -8.10
CA LEU A 238 -6.73 -44.66 -8.08
C LEU A 238 -5.47 -45.18 -7.36
N GLN A 239 -5.64 -45.99 -6.30
CA GLN A 239 -4.52 -46.65 -5.63
C GLN A 239 -3.81 -47.66 -6.55
N LYS A 240 -4.56 -48.44 -7.35
CA LYS A 240 -3.99 -49.35 -8.36
C LYS A 240 -3.27 -48.58 -9.47
N GLN A 241 -3.87 -47.49 -9.97
CA GLN A 241 -3.22 -46.61 -10.95
C GLN A 241 -1.89 -46.05 -10.41
N LEU A 242 -1.88 -45.52 -9.19
CA LEU A 242 -0.67 -44.96 -8.58
C LEU A 242 0.45 -45.99 -8.41
N LEU A 243 0.14 -47.24 -8.03
CA LEU A 243 1.15 -48.30 -7.97
C LEU A 243 1.66 -48.71 -9.36
N SER A 244 0.79 -48.74 -10.37
CA SER A 244 1.16 -49.04 -11.76
C SER A 244 2.06 -47.94 -12.34
N ASP A 245 1.71 -46.67 -12.18
CA ASP A 245 2.51 -45.52 -12.63
C ASP A 245 3.91 -45.51 -12.00
N LEU A 246 3.98 -45.71 -10.68
CA LEU A 246 5.25 -45.61 -9.93
C LEU A 246 6.15 -46.83 -10.12
N PHE A 247 5.61 -48.04 -10.30
CA PHE A 247 6.36 -49.30 -10.22
C PHE A 247 6.14 -50.29 -11.36
N LYS A 248 5.17 -50.06 -12.26
CA LYS A 248 4.79 -50.94 -13.38
C LYS A 248 4.39 -52.36 -12.95
N THR A 249 3.69 -52.46 -11.82
CA THR A 249 3.22 -53.72 -11.23
C THR A 249 1.72 -53.69 -10.99
N GLU A 250 0.99 -54.71 -11.43
CA GLU A 250 -0.39 -54.92 -11.02
C GLU A 250 -0.44 -55.50 -9.60
N GLU A 251 -1.20 -54.86 -8.70
CA GLU A 251 -1.28 -55.20 -7.28
C GLU A 251 -2.74 -55.45 -6.88
N THR A 252 -3.01 -56.55 -6.18
CA THR A 252 -4.35 -57.00 -5.79
C THR A 252 -4.90 -56.25 -4.57
N ILE A 253 -5.20 -54.95 -4.76
CA ILE A 253 -5.90 -54.16 -3.75
C ILE A 253 -7.37 -54.59 -3.66
N HIS A 254 -7.78 -55.08 -2.48
CA HIS A 254 -9.15 -55.46 -2.13
C HIS A 254 -9.90 -54.39 -1.32
N ASN A 255 -9.20 -53.54 -0.56
CA ASN A 255 -9.78 -52.43 0.21
C ASN A 255 -8.79 -51.26 0.35
N ILE A 256 -9.32 -50.07 0.69
CA ILE A 256 -8.56 -48.81 0.75
C ILE A 256 -7.40 -48.86 1.76
N THR A 257 -7.60 -49.48 2.92
CA THR A 257 -6.61 -49.54 4.00
C THR A 257 -5.42 -50.41 3.60
N THR A 258 -5.68 -51.61 3.05
CA THR A 258 -4.65 -52.49 2.50
C THR A 258 -3.91 -51.82 1.35
N GLY A 259 -4.62 -51.13 0.44
CA GLY A 259 -3.99 -50.35 -0.63
C GLY A 259 -3.07 -49.25 -0.12
N THR A 260 -3.51 -48.49 0.88
CA THR A 260 -2.70 -47.44 1.54
C THR A 260 -1.45 -48.03 2.21
N ALA A 261 -1.55 -49.21 2.83
CA ALA A 261 -0.43 -49.90 3.44
C ALA A 261 0.59 -50.40 2.41
N ILE A 262 0.14 -50.98 1.29
CA ILE A 262 0.99 -51.40 0.16
C ILE A 262 1.70 -50.18 -0.43
N ILE A 263 0.98 -49.09 -0.68
CA ILE A 263 1.55 -47.83 -1.17
C ILE A 263 2.64 -47.33 -0.22
N ASN A 264 2.36 -47.14 1.07
CA ASN A 264 3.34 -46.71 2.07
C ASN A 264 4.62 -47.58 2.04
N LYS A 265 4.46 -48.91 2.02
CA LYS A 265 5.58 -49.86 1.96
C LYS A 265 6.38 -49.75 0.66
N ARG A 266 5.72 -49.51 -0.48
CA ARG A 266 6.34 -49.41 -1.81
C ARG A 266 7.00 -48.06 -2.08
N ILE A 267 6.49 -46.94 -1.53
CA ILE A 267 7.02 -45.58 -1.74
C ILE A 267 8.08 -45.15 -0.70
N SER A 268 8.16 -45.82 0.45
CA SER A 268 9.09 -45.49 1.53
C SER A 268 10.53 -45.31 1.04
N ALA A 269 11.19 -44.23 1.51
CA ALA A 269 12.55 -43.81 1.14
C ALA A 269 12.82 -43.55 -0.36
N LYS A 270 11.85 -43.73 -1.26
CA LYS A 270 12.03 -43.46 -2.71
C LYS A 270 11.74 -42.00 -3.04
N LYS A 271 12.49 -41.46 -4.00
CA LYS A 271 12.25 -40.13 -4.56
C LYS A 271 11.15 -40.18 -5.62
N VAL A 272 9.97 -39.62 -5.30
CA VAL A 272 8.78 -39.65 -6.18
C VAL A 272 8.35 -38.26 -6.65
N LEU A 273 7.64 -38.19 -7.78
CA LEU A 273 6.86 -37.04 -8.21
C LEU A 273 5.40 -37.44 -8.38
N ILE A 274 4.48 -36.87 -7.60
CA ILE A 274 3.04 -37.19 -7.68
C ILE A 274 2.26 -35.90 -7.93
N LEU A 275 1.46 -35.86 -9.00
CA LEU A 275 0.43 -34.84 -9.22
C LEU A 275 -0.94 -35.40 -8.81
N LEU A 276 -1.67 -34.67 -7.97
CA LEU A 276 -3.03 -34.97 -7.51
C LEU A 276 -3.96 -33.81 -7.92
N ASP A 277 -4.88 -34.04 -8.86
CA ASP A 277 -5.72 -32.99 -9.45
C ASP A 277 -7.19 -33.02 -9.00
N ASP A 278 -7.76 -31.83 -8.75
CA ASP A 278 -9.09 -31.57 -8.17
C ASP A 278 -9.36 -32.34 -6.86
N VAL A 279 -8.46 -32.17 -5.88
CA VAL A 279 -8.63 -32.71 -4.52
C VAL A 279 -9.69 -31.91 -3.77
N THR A 280 -10.65 -32.63 -3.15
CA THR A 280 -11.79 -32.06 -2.42
C THR A 280 -11.92 -32.56 -0.98
N LYS A 281 -11.15 -33.57 -0.55
CA LYS A 281 -11.13 -34.11 0.81
C LYS A 281 -9.71 -34.52 1.23
N VAL A 282 -9.31 -34.22 2.47
CA VAL A 282 -7.99 -34.63 3.04
C VAL A 282 -7.81 -36.16 3.00
N GLN A 283 -8.91 -36.91 3.12
CA GLN A 283 -8.94 -38.37 3.02
C GLN A 283 -8.45 -38.90 1.67
N GLN A 284 -8.66 -38.18 0.57
CA GLN A 284 -8.16 -38.58 -0.77
C GLN A 284 -6.64 -38.59 -0.80
N VAL A 285 -5.99 -37.53 -0.29
CA VAL A 285 -4.52 -37.45 -0.21
C VAL A 285 -3.97 -38.47 0.78
N LYS A 286 -4.66 -38.72 1.91
CA LYS A 286 -4.25 -39.77 2.87
C LYS A 286 -4.38 -41.19 2.30
N ALA A 287 -5.37 -41.48 1.47
CA ALA A 287 -5.53 -42.79 0.83
C ALA A 287 -4.52 -43.03 -0.31
N LEU A 288 -4.07 -41.97 -0.99
CA LEU A 288 -3.13 -42.06 -2.11
C LEU A 288 -1.67 -41.88 -1.70
N CYS A 289 -1.35 -41.01 -0.75
CA CYS A 289 0.03 -40.72 -0.32
C CYS A 289 0.34 -41.17 1.12
N GLY A 290 -0.63 -41.74 1.84
CA GLY A 290 -0.42 -42.36 3.15
C GLY A 290 0.26 -41.43 4.15
N ASN A 291 1.37 -41.89 4.73
CA ASN A 291 2.29 -41.05 5.46
C ASN A 291 3.38 -40.50 4.53
N TYR A 292 3.06 -39.41 3.83
CA TYR A 292 3.98 -38.71 2.91
C TYR A 292 5.30 -38.26 3.55
N LYS A 293 5.38 -38.21 4.89
CA LYS A 293 6.62 -37.91 5.64
C LYS A 293 7.64 -39.07 5.57
N CYS A 294 7.25 -40.26 5.09
CA CYS A 294 8.13 -41.41 4.82
C CYS A 294 8.74 -41.43 3.40
N LEU A 295 8.43 -40.45 2.55
CA LEU A 295 9.00 -40.36 1.20
C LEU A 295 10.50 -40.00 1.23
N GLY A 296 11.23 -40.42 0.19
CA GLY A 296 12.65 -40.10 0.03
C GLY A 296 12.91 -38.60 -0.17
N PHE A 297 14.08 -38.13 0.24
CA PHE A 297 14.47 -36.72 0.13
C PHE A 297 14.38 -36.19 -1.31
N GLY A 298 13.89 -34.96 -1.45
CA GLY A 298 13.65 -34.33 -2.75
C GLY A 298 12.45 -34.91 -3.51
N SER A 299 11.58 -35.69 -2.87
CA SER A 299 10.26 -36.03 -3.42
C SER A 299 9.35 -34.81 -3.49
N VAL A 300 8.45 -34.80 -4.47
CA VAL A 300 7.53 -33.68 -4.71
C VAL A 300 6.11 -34.20 -4.88
N ILE A 301 5.18 -33.68 -4.10
CA ILE A 301 3.73 -33.84 -4.28
C ILE A 301 3.17 -32.49 -4.72
N ILE A 302 2.42 -32.45 -5.82
CA ILE A 302 1.69 -31.28 -6.31
C ILE A 302 0.20 -31.58 -6.14
N ILE A 303 -0.54 -30.68 -5.50
CA ILE A 303 -1.97 -30.81 -5.22
C ILE A 303 -2.70 -29.63 -5.84
N THR A 304 -3.66 -29.86 -6.72
CA THR A 304 -4.60 -28.80 -7.13
C THR A 304 -5.91 -28.92 -6.35
N THR A 305 -6.49 -27.80 -5.96
CA THR A 305 -7.78 -27.77 -5.27
C THR A 305 -8.47 -26.41 -5.41
N ARG A 306 -9.80 -26.39 -5.25
CA ARG A 306 -10.58 -25.16 -5.08
C ARG A 306 -10.61 -24.67 -3.63
N ASP A 307 -10.12 -25.46 -2.66
CA ASP A 307 -10.32 -25.27 -1.22
C ASP A 307 -8.98 -25.18 -0.46
N ALA A 308 -8.67 -23.98 0.07
CA ALA A 308 -7.43 -23.70 0.78
C ALA A 308 -7.34 -24.41 2.14
N HIS A 309 -8.48 -24.76 2.75
CA HIS A 309 -8.53 -25.41 4.05
C HIS A 309 -7.87 -26.80 3.98
N ILE A 310 -8.05 -27.51 2.86
CA ILE A 310 -7.42 -28.81 2.60
C ILE A 310 -5.88 -28.69 2.63
N LEU A 311 -5.33 -27.67 1.97
CA LEU A 311 -3.87 -27.45 1.91
C LEU A 311 -3.30 -27.09 3.29
N LYS A 312 -4.04 -26.32 4.09
CA LYS A 312 -3.73 -25.97 5.47
C LYS A 312 -3.70 -27.21 6.38
N LEU A 313 -4.68 -28.11 6.25
CA LEU A 313 -4.75 -29.39 6.98
C LEU A 313 -3.69 -30.42 6.55
N LEU A 314 -3.09 -30.25 5.36
CA LEU A 314 -2.01 -31.11 4.85
C LEU A 314 -0.60 -30.53 5.09
N GLU A 315 -0.49 -29.36 5.74
CA GLU A 315 0.76 -28.64 5.96
C GLU A 315 1.51 -28.24 4.66
N ALA A 316 0.80 -28.16 3.52
CA ALA A 316 1.39 -27.93 2.20
C ALA A 316 2.08 -26.56 2.11
N ARG A 317 3.35 -26.53 1.64
CA ARG A 317 4.18 -25.33 1.48
C ARG A 317 5.16 -25.45 0.29
N PRO A 318 5.17 -24.49 -0.65
CA PRO A 318 4.31 -23.32 -0.73
C PRO A 318 2.85 -23.68 -1.09
N VAL A 319 1.96 -22.72 -0.85
CA VAL A 319 0.66 -22.64 -1.53
C VAL A 319 0.75 -21.51 -2.55
N CYS A 320 0.43 -21.82 -3.80
CA CYS A 320 0.41 -20.89 -4.91
C CYS A 320 -1.05 -20.62 -5.30
N THR A 321 -1.49 -19.39 -5.14
CA THR A 321 -2.79 -18.92 -5.64
C THR A 321 -2.69 -18.69 -7.13
N ALA A 322 -3.48 -19.39 -7.93
CA ALA A 322 -3.63 -19.13 -9.35
C ALA A 322 -4.44 -17.84 -9.58
N LYS A 323 -4.02 -17.04 -10.56
CA LYS A 323 -4.59 -15.71 -10.83
C LYS A 323 -5.51 -15.67 -12.05
N GLU A 324 -6.28 -14.58 -12.10
CA GLU A 324 -6.92 -14.06 -13.31
C GLU A 324 -5.80 -13.66 -14.31
N MET A 325 -5.98 -13.95 -15.61
CA MET A 325 -5.06 -13.58 -16.70
C MET A 325 -5.10 -12.07 -16.96
N ASP A 326 -4.03 -11.48 -17.48
CA ASP A 326 -4.04 -10.06 -17.88
C ASP A 326 -4.79 -9.81 -19.20
N GLU A 327 -5.03 -8.54 -19.57
CA GLU A 327 -5.84 -8.18 -20.75
C GLU A 327 -5.24 -8.69 -22.07
N ASP A 328 -3.91 -8.66 -22.20
CA ASP A 328 -3.21 -9.06 -23.43
C ASP A 328 -3.13 -10.60 -23.54
N GLU A 329 -2.78 -11.29 -22.45
CA GLU A 329 -2.84 -12.77 -22.39
C GLU A 329 -4.28 -13.28 -22.64
N SER A 330 -5.29 -12.59 -22.09
CA SER A 330 -6.69 -12.94 -22.27
C SER A 330 -7.18 -12.73 -23.71
N LEU A 331 -6.75 -11.63 -24.34
CA LEU A 331 -7.09 -11.33 -25.72
C LEU A 331 -6.39 -12.28 -26.70
N GLU A 332 -5.14 -12.70 -26.43
CA GLU A 332 -4.46 -13.74 -27.21
C GLU A 332 -5.23 -15.07 -27.10
N LEU A 333 -5.53 -15.55 -25.88
CA LEU A 333 -6.26 -16.81 -25.69
C LEU A 333 -7.63 -16.79 -26.35
N PHE A 334 -8.43 -15.74 -26.12
CA PHE A 334 -9.73 -15.57 -26.76
C PHE A 334 -9.62 -15.59 -28.29
N SER A 335 -8.62 -14.90 -28.86
CA SER A 335 -8.40 -14.85 -30.31
C SER A 335 -8.02 -16.21 -30.90
N TRP A 336 -7.23 -17.02 -30.18
CA TRP A 336 -6.91 -18.39 -30.60
C TRP A 336 -8.17 -19.27 -30.70
N HIS A 337 -9.15 -19.10 -29.81
CA HIS A 337 -10.41 -19.85 -29.91
C HIS A 337 -11.36 -19.26 -30.98
N ALA A 338 -11.54 -17.93 -31.02
CA ALA A 338 -12.50 -17.23 -31.89
C ALA A 338 -12.06 -17.03 -33.34
N PHE A 339 -10.75 -16.99 -33.62
CA PHE A 339 -10.20 -16.68 -34.96
C PHE A 339 -9.10 -17.64 -35.42
N LYS A 340 -8.67 -18.59 -34.57
CA LYS A 340 -7.50 -19.48 -34.78
C LYS A 340 -6.19 -18.72 -35.03
N ASN A 341 -6.04 -17.56 -34.40
CA ASN A 341 -4.86 -16.69 -34.50
C ASN A 341 -4.66 -15.92 -33.18
N ALA A 342 -3.43 -15.51 -32.87
CA ALA A 342 -3.08 -14.80 -31.64
C ALA A 342 -3.69 -13.38 -31.51
N THR A 343 -4.28 -12.83 -32.59
CA THR A 343 -4.86 -11.48 -32.60
C THR A 343 -6.23 -11.46 -33.27
N PRO A 344 -7.13 -10.54 -32.85
CA PRO A 344 -8.47 -10.45 -33.42
C PRO A 344 -8.44 -9.83 -34.82
N ARG A 345 -9.41 -10.22 -35.66
CA ARG A 345 -9.65 -9.54 -36.94
C ARG A 345 -9.97 -8.07 -36.68
N ALA A 346 -9.42 -7.14 -37.48
CA ALA A 346 -9.46 -5.71 -37.17
C ALA A 346 -10.88 -5.14 -36.93
N ASN A 347 -11.87 -5.62 -37.69
CA ASN A 347 -13.28 -5.25 -37.56
C ASN A 347 -14.00 -5.86 -36.33
N PHE A 348 -13.37 -6.77 -35.59
CA PHE A 348 -13.85 -7.40 -34.36
C PHE A 348 -13.05 -7.00 -33.10
N SER A 349 -12.00 -6.19 -33.21
CA SER A 349 -11.08 -5.86 -32.09
C SER A 349 -11.80 -5.33 -30.84
N GLU A 350 -12.71 -4.37 -31.02
CA GLU A 350 -13.53 -3.79 -29.94
C GLU A 350 -14.49 -4.81 -29.30
N LEU A 351 -15.19 -5.61 -30.12
CA LEU A 351 -16.08 -6.67 -29.62
C LEU A 351 -15.28 -7.75 -28.87
N SER A 352 -14.06 -8.05 -29.31
CA SER A 352 -13.16 -9.01 -28.65
C SER A 352 -12.75 -8.50 -27.26
N LYS A 353 -12.41 -7.21 -27.14
CA LYS A 353 -12.17 -6.56 -25.83
C LYS A 353 -13.41 -6.60 -24.94
N ASN A 354 -14.61 -6.40 -25.47
CA ASN A 354 -15.85 -6.47 -24.68
C ASN A 354 -16.10 -7.90 -24.14
N VAL A 355 -15.84 -8.95 -24.93
CA VAL A 355 -15.92 -10.34 -24.44
C VAL A 355 -14.81 -10.66 -23.42
N VAL A 356 -13.58 -10.19 -23.65
CA VAL A 356 -12.45 -10.35 -22.70
C VAL A 356 -12.77 -9.67 -21.35
N ASN A 357 -13.33 -8.46 -21.37
CA ASN A 357 -13.75 -7.73 -20.18
C ASN A 357 -14.86 -8.48 -19.42
N TYR A 358 -15.86 -9.02 -20.12
CA TYR A 358 -16.90 -9.88 -19.53
C TYR A 358 -16.30 -11.14 -18.88
N CYS A 359 -15.29 -11.76 -19.51
CA CYS A 359 -14.61 -12.93 -18.97
C CYS A 359 -13.77 -12.65 -17.71
N GLY A 360 -13.39 -11.40 -17.43
CA GLY A 360 -12.65 -11.02 -16.23
C GLY A 360 -11.28 -11.69 -16.08
N GLY A 361 -10.64 -12.09 -17.19
CA GLY A 361 -9.37 -12.83 -17.17
C GLY A 361 -9.52 -14.32 -16.80
N LEU A 362 -10.71 -14.92 -16.90
CA LEU A 362 -10.92 -16.34 -16.64
C LEU A 362 -10.63 -17.21 -17.89
N PRO A 363 -9.55 -18.03 -17.94
CA PRO A 363 -9.19 -18.83 -19.12
C PRO A 363 -10.35 -19.66 -19.69
N LEU A 364 -11.09 -20.34 -18.81
CA LEU A 364 -12.23 -21.18 -19.20
C LEU A 364 -13.37 -20.41 -19.87
N ALA A 365 -13.65 -19.17 -19.47
CA ALA A 365 -14.69 -18.36 -20.10
C ALA A 365 -14.23 -17.82 -21.46
N LEU A 366 -12.94 -17.46 -21.58
CA LEU A 366 -12.31 -17.05 -22.84
C LEU A 366 -12.32 -18.19 -23.88
N GLU A 367 -12.00 -19.41 -23.45
CA GLU A 367 -12.08 -20.64 -24.26
C GLU A 367 -13.52 -20.94 -24.72
N ILE A 368 -14.48 -20.99 -23.80
CA ILE A 368 -15.89 -21.29 -24.12
C ILE A 368 -16.50 -20.22 -25.03
N LEU A 369 -16.43 -18.93 -24.66
CA LEU A 369 -17.03 -17.86 -25.46
C LEU A 369 -16.30 -17.65 -26.79
N GLY A 370 -14.98 -17.79 -26.82
CA GLY A 370 -14.23 -17.75 -28.08
C GLY A 370 -14.65 -18.87 -29.03
N SER A 371 -14.88 -20.08 -28.50
CA SER A 371 -15.31 -21.23 -29.30
C SER A 371 -16.79 -21.10 -29.72
N HIS A 372 -17.66 -20.55 -28.87
CA HIS A 372 -19.06 -20.25 -29.19
C HIS A 372 -19.23 -19.17 -30.28
N LEU A 373 -18.29 -18.22 -30.35
CA LEU A 373 -18.29 -17.10 -31.30
C LEU A 373 -17.50 -17.36 -32.58
N PHE A 374 -16.83 -18.51 -32.69
CA PHE A 374 -16.11 -18.94 -33.88
C PHE A 374 -17.03 -18.95 -35.12
N GLU A 375 -16.50 -18.46 -36.25
CA GLU A 375 -17.18 -18.33 -37.56
C GLU A 375 -18.47 -17.48 -37.61
N ARG A 376 -18.97 -16.92 -36.49
CA ARG A 376 -20.16 -16.06 -36.48
C ARG A 376 -19.94 -14.65 -37.04
N THR A 377 -21.04 -14.05 -37.49
CA THR A 377 -21.11 -12.67 -38.00
C THR A 377 -20.95 -11.62 -36.89
N LYS A 378 -20.62 -10.38 -37.28
CA LYS A 378 -20.46 -9.25 -36.34
C LYS A 378 -21.78 -8.91 -35.62
N GLU A 379 -22.91 -9.21 -36.25
CA GLU A 379 -24.26 -8.94 -35.75
C GLU A 379 -24.67 -9.99 -34.71
N GLU A 380 -24.35 -11.26 -34.94
CA GLU A 380 -24.49 -12.32 -33.93
C GLU A 380 -23.60 -12.08 -32.71
N TRP A 381 -22.37 -11.59 -32.89
CA TRP A 381 -21.49 -11.21 -31.77
C TRP A 381 -22.10 -10.13 -30.88
N LYS A 382 -22.73 -9.10 -31.47
CA LYS A 382 -23.48 -8.07 -30.72
C LYS A 382 -24.66 -8.68 -29.95
N SER A 383 -25.41 -9.60 -30.59
CA SER A 383 -26.55 -10.29 -30.00
C SER A 383 -26.15 -11.22 -28.84
N VAL A 384 -25.00 -11.90 -28.94
CA VAL A 384 -24.44 -12.69 -27.84
C VAL A 384 -24.01 -11.77 -26.69
N LEU A 385 -23.34 -10.64 -26.96
CA LEU A 385 -22.94 -9.69 -25.91
C LEU A 385 -24.15 -9.10 -25.16
N SER A 386 -25.18 -8.60 -25.86
CA SER A 386 -26.38 -8.07 -25.21
C SER A 386 -27.20 -9.13 -24.48
N LYS A 387 -27.10 -10.41 -24.88
CA LYS A 387 -27.60 -11.53 -24.07
C LYS A 387 -26.77 -11.71 -22.79
N LEU A 388 -25.44 -11.72 -22.88
CA LEU A 388 -24.53 -11.94 -21.73
C LEU A 388 -24.65 -10.87 -20.65
N GLU A 389 -25.01 -9.63 -21.01
CA GLU A 389 -25.34 -8.54 -20.07
C GLU A 389 -26.53 -8.85 -19.15
N LYS A 390 -27.48 -9.71 -19.58
CA LYS A 390 -28.69 -10.08 -18.81
C LYS A 390 -28.72 -11.55 -18.37
N ILE A 391 -28.12 -12.47 -19.12
CA ILE A 391 -28.18 -13.93 -18.94
C ILE A 391 -26.78 -14.53 -19.21
N PRO A 392 -26.05 -14.97 -18.16
CA PRO A 392 -24.71 -15.54 -18.32
C PRO A 392 -24.67 -16.85 -19.13
N HIS A 393 -23.51 -17.17 -19.72
CA HIS A 393 -23.37 -18.37 -20.56
C HIS A 393 -23.44 -19.68 -19.75
N GLU A 394 -24.41 -20.53 -20.07
CA GLU A 394 -24.76 -21.76 -19.34
C GLU A 394 -23.56 -22.66 -19.03
N GLU A 395 -22.76 -23.05 -20.02
CA GLU A 395 -21.58 -23.91 -19.81
C GLU A 395 -20.54 -23.29 -18.84
N VAL A 396 -20.37 -21.96 -18.85
CA VAL A 396 -19.47 -21.26 -17.92
C VAL A 396 -20.04 -21.34 -16.51
N GLN A 397 -21.36 -21.17 -16.37
CA GLN A 397 -22.05 -21.25 -15.09
C GLN A 397 -21.95 -22.65 -14.49
N GLU A 398 -22.17 -23.72 -15.26
CA GLU A 398 -22.00 -25.10 -14.79
C GLU A 398 -20.63 -25.33 -14.13
N LYS A 399 -19.53 -24.97 -14.81
CA LYS A 399 -18.18 -25.31 -14.33
C LYS A 399 -17.76 -24.50 -13.10
N LEU A 400 -18.35 -23.32 -12.91
CA LEU A 400 -18.21 -22.52 -11.69
C LEU A 400 -19.10 -23.08 -10.55
N ARG A 401 -20.36 -23.41 -10.85
CA ARG A 401 -21.39 -23.88 -9.91
C ARG A 401 -20.99 -25.16 -9.17
N ILE A 402 -20.16 -26.00 -9.80
CA ILE A 402 -19.41 -27.12 -9.18
C ILE A 402 -18.79 -26.80 -7.80
N SER A 403 -18.41 -25.54 -7.53
CA SER A 403 -17.90 -25.07 -6.22
C SER A 403 -19.02 -24.79 -5.19
N TYR A 404 -20.14 -24.21 -5.65
CA TYR A 404 -21.31 -23.81 -4.84
C TYR A 404 -22.20 -25.00 -4.47
N ASP A 405 -22.49 -25.91 -5.42
CA ASP A 405 -23.25 -27.13 -5.13
C ASP A 405 -22.48 -28.05 -4.14
N GLY A 406 -21.16 -27.87 -4.05
CA GLY A 406 -20.30 -28.52 -3.06
C GLY A 406 -20.32 -27.88 -1.65
N LEU A 407 -21.22 -26.93 -1.36
CA LEU A 407 -21.46 -26.40 -0.02
C LEU A 407 -22.49 -27.28 0.70
N THR A 408 -22.10 -27.83 1.86
CA THR A 408 -22.88 -28.85 2.60
C THR A 408 -24.06 -28.31 3.40
N GLU A 409 -24.09 -27.01 3.68
CA GLU A 409 -25.13 -26.36 4.49
C GLU A 409 -25.80 -25.23 3.70
N ASP A 410 -27.12 -25.18 3.74
CA ASP A 410 -27.89 -24.17 3.00
C ASP A 410 -27.75 -22.76 3.61
N THR A 411 -27.31 -22.63 4.87
CA THR A 411 -26.87 -21.34 5.45
C THR A 411 -25.71 -20.74 4.68
N LYS A 412 -24.71 -21.55 4.29
CA LYS A 412 -23.54 -21.12 3.51
C LYS A 412 -23.93 -20.74 2.08
N LYS A 413 -24.92 -21.42 1.51
CA LYS A 413 -25.54 -21.05 0.22
C LYS A 413 -26.31 -19.73 0.31
N ALA A 414 -27.13 -19.55 1.35
CA ALA A 414 -27.88 -18.31 1.60
C ALA A 414 -26.94 -17.11 1.78
N ILE A 415 -25.86 -17.24 2.56
CA ILE A 415 -24.82 -16.20 2.68
C ILE A 415 -24.22 -15.86 1.31
N PHE A 416 -23.87 -16.87 0.51
CA PHE A 416 -23.30 -16.65 -0.82
C PHE A 416 -24.26 -15.86 -1.73
N LEU A 417 -25.53 -16.27 -1.82
CA LEU A 417 -26.54 -15.58 -2.62
C LEU A 417 -26.84 -14.16 -2.10
N ASP A 418 -26.88 -13.97 -0.79
CA ASP A 418 -27.01 -12.66 -0.15
C ASP A 418 -25.86 -11.73 -0.54
N VAL A 419 -24.63 -12.24 -0.61
CA VAL A 419 -23.47 -11.42 -1.01
C VAL A 419 -23.53 -11.08 -2.51
N CYS A 420 -23.84 -12.04 -3.39
CA CYS A 420 -24.03 -11.80 -4.84
C CYS A 420 -25.08 -10.72 -5.16
N CYS A 421 -26.15 -10.66 -4.37
CA CYS A 421 -27.26 -9.73 -4.58
C CYS A 421 -27.07 -8.39 -3.86
N PHE A 422 -26.65 -8.37 -2.59
CA PHE A 422 -26.77 -7.18 -1.72
C PHE A 422 -25.44 -6.64 -1.15
N PHE A 423 -24.36 -7.43 -1.07
CA PHE A 423 -23.22 -7.11 -0.19
C PHE A 423 -21.81 -7.07 -0.82
N ILE A 424 -21.64 -7.36 -2.11
CA ILE A 424 -20.37 -7.07 -2.81
C ILE A 424 -20.01 -5.58 -2.67
N GLY A 425 -18.72 -5.31 -2.43
CA GLY A 425 -18.18 -3.96 -2.23
C GLY A 425 -18.49 -3.32 -0.86
N LYS A 426 -19.20 -4.01 0.03
CA LYS A 426 -19.46 -3.58 1.42
C LYS A 426 -18.43 -4.21 2.38
N ASP A 427 -18.20 -3.56 3.52
CA ASP A 427 -17.23 -4.00 4.54
C ASP A 427 -17.61 -5.37 5.11
N LYS A 428 -16.63 -6.28 5.22
CA LYS A 428 -16.85 -7.67 5.66
C LYS A 428 -17.56 -7.73 6.99
N ASP A 429 -17.09 -7.00 8.00
CA ASP A 429 -17.56 -7.19 9.37
C ASP A 429 -18.94 -6.53 9.58
N TYR A 430 -19.25 -5.45 8.86
CA TYR A 430 -20.62 -4.94 8.69
C TYR A 430 -21.58 -5.98 8.08
N VAL A 431 -21.14 -6.76 7.07
CA VAL A 431 -21.96 -7.81 6.45
C VAL A 431 -22.12 -9.02 7.37
N THR A 432 -21.06 -9.43 8.06
CA THR A 432 -21.09 -10.49 9.08
C THR A 432 -22.17 -10.23 10.12
N GLU A 433 -22.25 -9.00 10.66
CA GLU A 433 -23.27 -8.63 11.66
C GLU A 433 -24.71 -8.73 11.13
N ILE A 434 -24.97 -8.26 9.91
CA ILE A 434 -26.31 -8.36 9.29
C ILE A 434 -26.73 -9.83 9.12
N LEU A 435 -25.81 -10.67 8.62
CA LEU A 435 -26.10 -12.08 8.31
C LEU A 435 -26.13 -12.96 9.57
N ASN A 436 -25.36 -12.62 10.61
CA ASN A 436 -25.53 -13.18 11.97
C ASN A 436 -26.90 -12.79 12.56
N GLY A 437 -27.32 -11.54 12.36
CA GLY A 437 -28.68 -11.09 12.69
C GLY A 437 -29.78 -11.88 12.00
N CYS A 438 -29.52 -12.35 10.77
CA CYS A 438 -30.39 -13.27 10.03
C CYS A 438 -30.31 -14.74 10.49
N GLY A 439 -29.44 -15.08 11.44
CA GLY A 439 -29.25 -16.44 11.95
C GLY A 439 -28.38 -17.35 11.08
N LEU A 440 -27.57 -16.80 10.17
CA LEU A 440 -26.85 -17.60 9.16
C LEU A 440 -25.43 -18.06 9.55
N PHE A 441 -24.92 -17.67 10.73
CA PHE A 441 -23.56 -17.99 11.21
C PHE A 441 -22.45 -17.51 10.24
N ALA A 442 -22.47 -16.22 9.97
CA ALA A 442 -21.70 -15.57 8.91
C ALA A 442 -20.19 -15.59 9.13
N ASP A 443 -19.68 -15.61 10.37
CA ASP A 443 -18.24 -15.69 10.65
C ASP A 443 -17.59 -16.91 9.99
N ILE A 444 -18.17 -18.09 10.21
CA ILE A 444 -17.70 -19.35 9.62
C ILE A 444 -18.17 -19.49 8.16
N GLY A 445 -19.37 -19.00 7.83
CA GLY A 445 -19.89 -19.07 6.46
C GLY A 445 -19.04 -18.28 5.46
N ILE A 446 -18.74 -17.01 5.76
CA ILE A 446 -17.89 -16.15 4.94
C ILE A 446 -16.46 -16.69 4.89
N ALA A 447 -15.93 -17.21 6.01
CA ALA A 447 -14.59 -17.84 6.02
C ALA A 447 -14.51 -19.04 5.06
N VAL A 448 -15.48 -19.95 5.09
CA VAL A 448 -15.53 -21.12 4.18
C VAL A 448 -15.70 -20.69 2.72
N LEU A 449 -16.48 -19.65 2.43
CA LEU A 449 -16.62 -19.11 1.07
C LEU A 449 -15.31 -18.49 0.56
N ILE A 450 -14.51 -17.86 1.43
CA ILE A 450 -13.16 -17.38 1.08
C ILE A 450 -12.21 -18.56 0.86
N GLU A 451 -12.17 -19.54 1.76
CA GLU A 451 -11.32 -20.73 1.62
C GLU A 451 -11.61 -21.51 0.32
N ARG A 452 -12.86 -21.49 -0.16
CA ARG A 452 -13.32 -22.15 -1.40
C ARG A 452 -13.23 -21.29 -2.67
N SER A 453 -12.56 -20.14 -2.61
CA SER A 453 -12.43 -19.18 -3.72
C SER A 453 -13.75 -18.67 -4.30
N LEU A 454 -14.83 -18.66 -3.50
CA LEU A 454 -16.12 -18.06 -3.88
C LEU A 454 -16.21 -16.58 -3.46
N LEU A 455 -15.39 -16.15 -2.48
CA LEU A 455 -15.21 -14.76 -2.07
C LEU A 455 -13.72 -14.39 -2.00
N LYS A 456 -13.41 -13.11 -2.22
CA LYS A 456 -12.12 -12.49 -1.91
C LYS A 456 -12.32 -11.35 -0.92
N VAL A 457 -11.34 -11.08 -0.05
CA VAL A 457 -11.35 -9.88 0.83
C VAL A 457 -10.33 -8.91 0.28
N GLU A 458 -10.77 -7.69 0.00
CA GLU A 458 -9.93 -6.62 -0.53
C GLU A 458 -9.04 -5.99 0.56
N LYS A 459 -8.00 -5.24 0.14
CA LYS A 459 -7.05 -4.55 1.04
C LYS A 459 -7.71 -3.61 2.06
N ASN A 460 -8.96 -3.24 1.82
CA ASN A 460 -9.80 -2.30 2.58
C ASN A 460 -10.90 -3.02 3.40
N ASN A 461 -10.78 -4.33 3.63
CA ASN A 461 -11.76 -5.22 4.30
C ASN A 461 -13.11 -5.40 3.57
N LYS A 462 -13.27 -4.92 2.32
CA LYS A 462 -14.50 -5.16 1.55
C LYS A 462 -14.60 -6.60 1.05
N LEU A 463 -15.84 -7.09 0.93
CA LEU A 463 -16.15 -8.34 0.23
C LEU A 463 -16.08 -8.12 -1.29
N GLY A 464 -15.07 -8.69 -1.91
CA GLY A 464 -14.93 -8.80 -3.35
C GLY A 464 -15.35 -10.19 -3.85
N MET A 465 -15.68 -10.27 -5.14
CA MET A 465 -15.99 -11.50 -5.85
C MET A 465 -15.46 -11.37 -7.29
N HIS A 466 -15.32 -12.47 -8.03
CA HIS A 466 -15.13 -12.40 -9.48
C HIS A 466 -16.51 -12.29 -10.14
N ASP A 467 -16.65 -11.42 -11.14
CA ASP A 467 -17.94 -11.07 -11.77
C ASP A 467 -18.75 -12.29 -12.23
N LEU A 468 -18.13 -13.21 -12.97
CA LEU A 468 -18.76 -14.47 -13.35
C LEU A 468 -19.27 -15.34 -12.16
N ILE A 469 -18.71 -15.26 -10.94
CA ILE A 469 -19.29 -15.94 -9.75
C ILE A 469 -20.48 -15.14 -9.19
N ARG A 470 -20.39 -13.80 -9.20
CA ARG A 470 -21.49 -12.93 -8.77
C ARG A 470 -22.72 -13.21 -9.63
N ASP A 471 -22.52 -13.26 -10.94
CA ASP A 471 -23.58 -13.43 -11.90
C ASP A 471 -24.05 -14.90 -11.96
N MET A 472 -23.20 -15.87 -11.62
CA MET A 472 -23.64 -17.24 -11.27
C MET A 472 -24.63 -17.26 -10.10
N GLY A 473 -24.33 -16.57 -9.00
CA GLY A 473 -25.23 -16.50 -7.84
C GLY A 473 -26.56 -15.81 -8.16
N ARG A 474 -26.51 -14.76 -9.00
CA ARG A 474 -27.70 -14.06 -9.48
C ARG A 474 -28.53 -14.93 -10.44
N GLU A 475 -27.89 -15.70 -11.32
CA GLU A 475 -28.55 -16.63 -12.23
C GLU A 475 -29.19 -17.80 -11.48
N ILE A 476 -28.58 -18.30 -10.40
CA ILE A 476 -29.20 -19.31 -9.51
C ILE A 476 -30.51 -18.78 -8.88
N VAL A 477 -30.59 -17.49 -8.55
CA VAL A 477 -31.83 -16.85 -8.08
C VAL A 477 -32.82 -16.63 -9.23
N ARG A 478 -32.37 -16.17 -10.40
CA ARG A 478 -33.22 -15.93 -11.58
C ARG A 478 -33.85 -17.23 -12.09
N GLY A 479 -33.08 -18.30 -12.13
CA GLY A 479 -33.49 -19.64 -12.53
C GLY A 479 -34.47 -20.34 -11.59
N SER A 480 -34.64 -19.88 -10.34
CA SER A 480 -35.64 -20.46 -9.43
C SER A 480 -37.08 -20.10 -9.82
N SER A 481 -37.26 -19.01 -10.57
CA SER A 481 -38.52 -18.64 -11.23
C SER A 481 -38.23 -17.69 -12.39
N ILE A 482 -38.12 -18.24 -13.61
CA ILE A 482 -37.73 -17.44 -14.78
C ILE A 482 -38.83 -16.43 -15.14
N LYS A 483 -40.10 -16.86 -15.15
CA LYS A 483 -41.25 -16.06 -15.61
C LYS A 483 -41.80 -15.09 -14.56
N ASP A 484 -41.75 -15.48 -13.29
CA ASP A 484 -42.50 -14.80 -12.21
C ASP A 484 -41.50 -14.26 -11.16
N PRO A 485 -41.03 -13.00 -11.26
CA PRO A 485 -39.96 -12.50 -10.39
C PRO A 485 -40.34 -12.46 -8.91
N GLY A 486 -41.63 -12.25 -8.60
CA GLY A 486 -42.17 -12.25 -7.23
C GLY A 486 -42.07 -13.57 -6.49
N GLU A 487 -41.81 -14.68 -7.21
CA GLU A 487 -41.54 -16.01 -6.65
C GLU A 487 -40.04 -16.30 -6.43
N ARG A 488 -39.15 -15.35 -6.77
CA ARG A 488 -37.71 -15.44 -6.50
C ARG A 488 -37.40 -14.98 -5.09
N SER A 489 -36.39 -15.59 -4.47
CA SER A 489 -36.03 -15.25 -3.08
C SER A 489 -35.34 -13.90 -2.91
N ARG A 490 -34.70 -13.36 -3.95
CA ARG A 490 -33.88 -12.14 -3.87
C ARG A 490 -34.11 -11.27 -5.11
N LEU A 491 -34.84 -10.16 -4.95
CA LEU A 491 -35.09 -9.17 -5.99
C LEU A 491 -33.95 -8.15 -5.99
N TRP A 492 -32.94 -8.37 -6.83
CA TRP A 492 -31.71 -7.56 -6.91
C TRP A 492 -31.64 -6.68 -8.17
N PHE A 493 -32.39 -7.04 -9.21
CA PHE A 493 -32.43 -6.31 -10.48
C PHE A 493 -33.59 -5.34 -10.49
N HIS A 494 -33.33 -4.10 -10.92
CA HIS A 494 -34.25 -2.99 -10.69
C HIS A 494 -35.56 -3.06 -11.50
N GLU A 495 -35.51 -3.58 -12.74
CA GLU A 495 -36.69 -3.85 -13.58
C GLU A 495 -37.61 -4.87 -12.87
N ASP A 496 -37.07 -6.05 -12.50
CA ASP A 496 -37.81 -7.09 -11.77
C ASP A 496 -38.44 -6.57 -10.46
N ALA A 497 -37.71 -5.75 -9.70
CA ALA A 497 -38.18 -5.21 -8.43
C ALA A 497 -39.28 -4.16 -8.61
N HIS A 498 -39.19 -3.31 -9.64
CA HIS A 498 -40.21 -2.32 -9.97
C HIS A 498 -41.48 -2.97 -10.49
N ASP A 499 -41.36 -3.96 -11.39
CA ASP A 499 -42.50 -4.73 -11.90
C ASP A 499 -43.25 -5.46 -10.79
N VAL A 500 -42.53 -6.09 -9.85
CA VAL A 500 -43.13 -6.81 -8.71
C VAL A 500 -43.89 -5.88 -7.77
N LEU A 501 -43.36 -4.69 -7.50
CA LEU A 501 -43.99 -3.71 -6.62
C LEU A 501 -45.15 -3.00 -7.32
N THR A 502 -45.03 -2.68 -8.61
CA THR A 502 -46.08 -2.03 -9.41
C THR A 502 -47.28 -2.95 -9.61
N ASN A 503 -47.05 -4.23 -9.92
CA ASN A 503 -48.13 -5.21 -10.17
C ASN A 503 -48.57 -5.98 -8.92
N ASN A 504 -47.98 -5.71 -7.75
CA ASN A 504 -48.27 -6.39 -6.48
C ASN A 504 -48.18 -7.93 -6.55
N THR A 505 -47.13 -8.45 -7.20
CA THR A 505 -46.93 -9.90 -7.44
C THR A 505 -45.94 -10.57 -6.49
N GLY A 506 -45.37 -9.83 -5.53
CA GLY A 506 -44.33 -10.34 -4.62
C GLY A 506 -44.91 -11.22 -3.53
N THR A 507 -44.35 -12.42 -3.34
CA THR A 507 -44.91 -13.44 -2.45
C THR A 507 -44.07 -13.67 -1.18
N GLN A 508 -44.51 -14.60 -0.33
CA GLN A 508 -43.77 -15.02 0.87
C GLN A 508 -42.39 -15.64 0.56
N LYS A 509 -42.05 -15.91 -0.71
CA LYS A 509 -40.70 -16.36 -1.08
C LYS A 509 -39.65 -15.25 -1.01
N VAL A 510 -40.04 -13.97 -1.12
CA VAL A 510 -39.10 -12.84 -1.13
C VAL A 510 -38.44 -12.66 0.24
N GLU A 511 -37.17 -13.03 0.35
CA GLU A 511 -36.30 -12.77 1.51
C GLU A 511 -35.67 -11.38 1.46
N GLY A 512 -35.50 -10.79 0.27
CA GLY A 512 -34.89 -9.47 0.15
C GLY A 512 -35.12 -8.76 -1.17
N LEU A 513 -35.13 -7.43 -1.10
CA LEU A 513 -35.45 -6.53 -2.21
C LEU A 513 -34.48 -5.33 -2.29
N ILE A 514 -34.06 -4.98 -3.50
CA ILE A 514 -33.39 -3.74 -3.87
C ILE A 514 -34.23 -3.02 -4.92
N LEU A 515 -34.62 -1.77 -4.66
CA LEU A 515 -35.08 -0.85 -5.70
C LEU A 515 -34.31 0.47 -5.59
N ASN A 516 -33.60 0.84 -6.65
CA ASN A 516 -32.91 2.13 -6.77
C ASN A 516 -33.49 2.86 -7.99
N LEU A 517 -34.07 4.03 -7.80
CA LEU A 517 -34.69 4.83 -8.87
C LEU A 517 -33.86 6.07 -9.24
N GLN A 518 -34.09 6.56 -10.46
CA GLN A 518 -33.46 7.77 -10.97
C GLN A 518 -34.06 9.02 -10.30
N ILE A 519 -33.20 9.98 -9.92
CA ILE A 519 -33.60 11.18 -9.15
C ILE A 519 -34.73 12.00 -9.81
N LYS A 520 -34.92 11.88 -11.13
CA LYS A 520 -35.98 12.56 -11.90
C LYS A 520 -37.35 11.88 -11.83
N GLY A 521 -37.43 10.62 -11.39
CA GLY A 521 -38.67 9.85 -11.21
C GLY A 521 -38.73 9.31 -9.77
N LYS A 522 -39.31 10.09 -8.86
CA LYS A 522 -39.59 9.68 -7.48
C LYS A 522 -40.92 8.95 -7.43
N ASP A 523 -40.92 7.66 -7.71
CA ASP A 523 -42.11 6.82 -7.52
C ASP A 523 -42.36 6.58 -6.02
N SER A 524 -43.63 6.60 -5.62
CA SER A 524 -44.07 6.30 -4.26
C SER A 524 -44.97 5.07 -4.25
N PHE A 525 -44.57 4.01 -3.55
CA PHE A 525 -45.38 2.78 -3.47
C PHE A 525 -46.19 2.74 -2.18
N SER A 526 -47.41 2.17 -2.25
CA SER A 526 -48.17 1.85 -1.05
C SER A 526 -47.51 0.67 -0.32
N THR A 527 -47.36 0.73 1.00
CA THR A 527 -46.81 -0.36 1.83
C THR A 527 -47.61 -1.66 1.70
N ASN A 528 -48.86 -1.59 1.25
CA ASN A 528 -49.73 -2.74 0.98
C ASN A 528 -49.08 -3.75 0.02
N VAL A 529 -48.20 -3.32 -0.90
CA VAL A 529 -47.51 -4.24 -1.84
C VAL A 529 -46.53 -5.19 -1.15
N PHE A 530 -46.10 -4.87 0.07
CA PHE A 530 -45.26 -5.75 0.90
C PHE A 530 -46.07 -6.69 1.79
N GLN A 531 -47.41 -6.59 1.81
CA GLN A 531 -48.27 -7.35 2.72
C GLN A 531 -48.10 -8.88 2.56
N GLN A 532 -47.76 -9.36 1.37
CA GLN A 532 -47.49 -10.78 1.12
C GLN A 532 -46.01 -11.17 1.31
N MET A 533 -45.07 -10.22 1.34
CA MET A 533 -43.62 -10.47 1.43
C MET A 533 -43.14 -10.71 2.88
N GLN A 534 -43.87 -11.51 3.65
CA GLN A 534 -43.70 -11.61 5.11
C GLN A 534 -42.40 -12.28 5.59
N ASN A 535 -41.60 -12.87 4.70
CA ASN A 535 -40.26 -13.39 5.01
C ASN A 535 -39.11 -12.42 4.69
N MET A 536 -39.41 -11.19 4.24
CA MET A 536 -38.39 -10.21 3.87
C MET A 536 -37.54 -9.79 5.08
N ARG A 537 -36.23 -10.06 4.99
CA ARG A 537 -35.21 -9.77 6.00
C ARG A 537 -34.19 -8.70 5.56
N LEU A 538 -34.04 -8.47 4.26
CA LEU A 538 -33.15 -7.46 3.65
C LEU A 538 -33.94 -6.46 2.79
N LEU A 539 -33.81 -5.16 3.03
CA LEU A 539 -34.47 -4.12 2.21
C LEU A 539 -33.51 -2.96 1.90
N GLN A 540 -33.29 -2.67 0.61
CA GLN A 540 -32.61 -1.47 0.14
C GLN A 540 -33.53 -0.67 -0.78
N LEU A 541 -33.71 0.62 -0.49
CA LEU A 541 -34.53 1.55 -1.25
C LEU A 541 -33.76 2.86 -1.47
N ASP A 542 -33.55 3.27 -2.71
CA ASP A 542 -32.89 4.55 -3.06
C ASP A 542 -33.75 5.36 -4.03
N CYS A 543 -33.99 6.63 -3.71
CA CYS A 543 -34.97 7.52 -4.35
C CYS A 543 -36.45 7.09 -4.27
N VAL A 544 -36.76 5.95 -3.64
CA VAL A 544 -38.13 5.44 -3.44
C VAL A 544 -38.71 5.95 -2.12
N ASP A 545 -39.95 6.42 -2.14
CA ASP A 545 -40.74 6.72 -0.94
C ASP A 545 -41.88 5.70 -0.76
N LEU A 546 -42.32 5.45 0.48
CA LEU A 546 -43.45 4.54 0.79
C LEU A 546 -44.57 5.29 1.52
N THR A 547 -45.83 4.90 1.25
CA THR A 547 -47.05 5.51 1.81
C THR A 547 -48.02 4.45 2.33
N GLY A 548 -48.92 4.80 3.26
CA GLY A 548 -49.85 3.84 3.89
C GLY A 548 -49.33 3.28 5.22
N GLU A 549 -49.82 2.10 5.61
CA GLU A 549 -49.51 1.46 6.91
C GLU A 549 -48.21 0.66 6.86
N PHE A 550 -47.21 1.06 7.65
CA PHE A 550 -45.90 0.41 7.76
C PHE A 550 -45.97 -0.89 8.57
N ALA A 551 -47.10 -1.16 9.22
CA ALA A 551 -47.44 -2.47 9.78
C ALA A 551 -47.48 -3.61 8.75
N HIS A 552 -47.59 -3.31 7.45
CA HIS A 552 -47.51 -4.31 6.36
C HIS A 552 -46.09 -4.79 6.05
N LEU A 553 -45.05 -4.01 6.38
CA LEU A 553 -43.66 -4.40 6.18
C LEU A 553 -43.29 -5.59 7.07
N SER A 554 -42.50 -6.52 6.56
CA SER A 554 -42.17 -7.76 7.27
C SER A 554 -41.53 -7.49 8.64
N LYS A 555 -42.08 -8.18 9.65
CA LYS A 555 -41.53 -8.21 11.02
C LYS A 555 -40.17 -8.94 11.09
N GLN A 556 -39.71 -9.56 10.01
CA GLN A 556 -38.44 -10.28 9.93
C GLN A 556 -37.26 -9.41 9.45
N LEU A 557 -37.50 -8.15 9.06
CA LEU A 557 -36.44 -7.23 8.66
C LEU A 557 -35.29 -7.17 9.67
N ARG A 558 -34.06 -7.34 9.17
CA ARG A 558 -32.78 -7.24 9.91
C ARG A 558 -31.93 -6.08 9.44
N TRP A 559 -31.96 -5.79 8.14
CA TRP A 559 -31.24 -4.70 7.51
C TRP A 559 -32.20 -3.88 6.64
N VAL A 560 -32.30 -2.59 6.96
CA VAL A 560 -33.03 -1.60 6.18
C VAL A 560 -32.06 -0.49 5.78
N ASN A 561 -31.97 -0.24 4.48
CA ASN A 561 -31.09 0.76 3.90
C ASN A 561 -31.91 1.67 2.99
N TRP A 562 -32.39 2.77 3.56
CA TRP A 562 -33.17 3.77 2.85
C TRP A 562 -32.30 4.97 2.51
N GLN A 563 -32.34 5.41 1.26
CA GLN A 563 -31.55 6.54 0.78
C GLN A 563 -32.43 7.57 0.07
N ARG A 564 -32.18 8.86 0.35
CA ARG A 564 -32.85 10.02 -0.26
C ARG A 564 -34.38 10.06 -0.08
N SER A 565 -34.88 9.41 0.98
CA SER A 565 -36.31 9.36 1.30
C SER A 565 -36.81 10.65 1.95
N THR A 566 -38.08 10.96 1.75
CA THR A 566 -38.69 12.25 2.14
C THR A 566 -39.26 12.28 3.55
N PHE A 567 -39.27 11.17 4.30
CA PHE A 567 -39.78 11.09 5.67
C PHE A 567 -39.14 12.13 6.60
N SER A 568 -39.98 12.86 7.31
CA SER A 568 -39.57 13.77 8.39
C SER A 568 -39.28 13.03 9.71
N CYS A 569 -39.87 11.85 9.89
CA CYS A 569 -39.72 10.94 11.04
C CYS A 569 -40.09 9.51 10.61
N ILE A 570 -39.51 8.50 11.26
CA ILE A 570 -39.90 7.10 11.06
C ILE A 570 -41.34 6.89 11.60
N PRO A 571 -42.23 6.18 10.88
CA PRO A 571 -43.58 5.87 11.36
C PRO A 571 -43.60 5.00 12.63
N ASN A 572 -44.52 5.29 13.55
CA ASN A 572 -44.62 4.63 14.85
C ASN A 572 -45.10 3.16 14.75
N ASP A 573 -45.84 2.82 13.71
CA ASP A 573 -46.39 1.49 13.42
C ASP A 573 -45.37 0.54 12.76
N PHE A 574 -44.31 1.08 12.16
CA PHE A 574 -43.24 0.29 11.56
C PHE A 574 -42.55 -0.64 12.58
N HIS A 575 -42.60 -1.95 12.34
CA HIS A 575 -42.05 -2.95 13.24
C HIS A 575 -40.51 -3.06 13.13
N GLN A 576 -39.83 -2.52 14.14
CA GLN A 576 -38.37 -2.36 14.13
C GLN A 576 -37.61 -3.29 15.10
N GLY A 577 -38.32 -4.07 15.94
CA GLY A 577 -37.73 -4.86 17.03
C GLY A 577 -36.86 -6.06 16.62
N ASN A 578 -36.70 -6.32 15.32
CA ASN A 578 -35.74 -7.29 14.77
C ASN A 578 -34.60 -6.64 13.97
N LEU A 579 -34.59 -5.31 13.80
CA LEU A 579 -33.53 -4.62 13.07
C LEU A 579 -32.19 -4.72 13.80
N VAL A 580 -31.16 -5.06 13.04
CA VAL A 580 -29.75 -5.06 13.47
C VAL A 580 -29.04 -3.84 12.90
N VAL A 581 -29.44 -3.40 11.70
CA VAL A 581 -28.88 -2.25 11.00
C VAL A 581 -30.00 -1.42 10.38
N LEU A 582 -30.01 -0.12 10.69
CA LEU A 582 -30.89 0.88 10.09
C LEU A 582 -30.05 2.02 9.49
N GLU A 583 -30.14 2.20 8.17
CA GLU A 583 -29.54 3.34 7.46
C GLU A 583 -30.62 4.20 6.81
N LEU A 584 -30.59 5.52 7.03
CA LEU A 584 -31.48 6.53 6.45
C LEU A 584 -30.65 7.67 5.82
N LYS A 585 -29.82 7.31 4.84
CA LYS A 585 -28.79 8.20 4.28
C LYS A 585 -29.38 9.25 3.35
N PHE A 586 -28.90 10.49 3.41
CA PHE A 586 -29.39 11.61 2.60
C PHE A 586 -30.91 11.91 2.77
N SER A 587 -31.57 11.34 3.78
CA SER A 587 -33.02 11.46 3.97
C SER A 587 -33.42 12.75 4.70
N ASN A 588 -34.66 13.19 4.47
CA ASN A 588 -35.20 14.45 5.00
C ASN A 588 -35.59 14.41 6.51
N VAL A 589 -35.04 13.47 7.27
CA VAL A 589 -35.37 13.23 8.68
C VAL A 589 -35.06 14.46 9.52
N LYS A 590 -36.05 14.92 10.30
CA LYS A 590 -35.96 16.05 11.25
C LYS A 590 -35.85 15.57 12.69
N GLN A 591 -36.53 14.45 12.99
CA GLN A 591 -36.57 13.73 14.25
C GLN A 591 -36.64 12.24 13.89
N VAL A 592 -35.85 11.37 14.53
CA VAL A 592 -35.76 9.96 14.11
C VAL A 592 -37.02 9.17 14.47
N TRP A 593 -37.46 9.25 15.73
CA TRP A 593 -38.69 8.65 16.25
C TRP A 593 -39.47 9.68 17.07
N LYS A 594 -40.81 9.63 17.03
CA LYS A 594 -41.66 10.36 17.99
C LYS A 594 -41.57 9.73 19.38
N GLU A 595 -41.64 8.40 19.42
CA GLU A 595 -41.48 7.57 20.61
C GLU A 595 -40.55 6.41 20.28
N THR A 596 -39.39 6.32 20.94
CA THR A 596 -38.44 5.23 20.72
C THR A 596 -38.95 3.95 21.40
N LYS A 597 -39.26 2.92 20.61
CA LYS A 597 -39.54 1.56 21.13
C LYS A 597 -38.24 0.86 21.52
N LEU A 598 -38.31 -0.19 22.35
CA LEU A 598 -37.13 -1.02 22.67
C LEU A 598 -36.62 -1.73 21.41
N LEU A 599 -35.43 -1.37 20.95
CA LEU A 599 -34.73 -2.00 19.82
C LEU A 599 -33.49 -2.72 20.36
N ASP A 600 -33.72 -3.83 21.04
CA ASP A 600 -32.68 -4.63 21.71
C ASP A 600 -31.64 -5.23 20.76
N LYS A 601 -31.99 -5.45 19.48
CA LYS A 601 -31.10 -6.02 18.46
C LYS A 601 -30.34 -5.00 17.61
N LEU A 602 -30.66 -3.71 17.72
CA LEU A 602 -30.09 -2.69 16.83
C LEU A 602 -28.63 -2.40 17.20
N LYS A 603 -27.70 -2.84 16.34
CA LYS A 603 -26.25 -2.63 16.46
C LYS A 603 -25.74 -1.41 15.70
N ILE A 604 -26.34 -1.06 14.57
CA ILE A 604 -25.84 0.03 13.70
C ILE A 604 -26.98 0.99 13.34
N LEU A 605 -26.78 2.27 13.64
CA LEU A 605 -27.65 3.37 13.24
C LEU A 605 -26.86 4.37 12.38
N ASN A 606 -27.30 4.56 11.14
CA ASN A 606 -26.63 5.45 10.18
C ASN A 606 -27.60 6.50 9.62
N LEU A 607 -27.40 7.76 9.99
CA LEU A 607 -28.23 8.91 9.62
C LEU A 607 -27.43 9.94 8.81
N SER A 608 -26.34 9.50 8.18
CA SER A 608 -25.42 10.40 7.47
C SER A 608 -26.10 11.14 6.33
N HIS A 609 -25.71 12.40 6.11
CA HIS A 609 -26.26 13.31 5.11
C HIS A 609 -27.73 13.74 5.37
N SER A 610 -28.30 13.46 6.57
CA SER A 610 -29.62 13.98 6.98
C SER A 610 -29.56 15.47 7.28
N LYS A 611 -29.79 16.29 6.24
CA LYS A 611 -29.60 17.75 6.27
C LYS A 611 -30.47 18.52 7.27
N TYR A 612 -31.62 17.97 7.68
CA TYR A 612 -32.59 18.67 8.55
C TYR A 612 -32.66 18.12 9.99
N LEU A 613 -31.84 17.12 10.32
CA LEU A 613 -31.83 16.48 11.64
C LEU A 613 -31.19 17.43 12.67
N LYS A 614 -31.95 17.84 13.69
CA LYS A 614 -31.50 18.84 14.68
C LYS A 614 -30.80 18.24 15.90
N SER A 615 -31.28 17.10 16.37
CA SER A 615 -30.76 16.39 17.54
C SER A 615 -30.75 14.89 17.31
N THR A 616 -29.94 14.17 18.07
CA THR A 616 -29.94 12.70 18.07
C THR A 616 -31.17 12.14 18.80
N PRO A 617 -31.60 10.90 18.52
CA PRO A 617 -32.67 10.26 19.27
C PRO A 617 -32.30 9.94 20.72
N ASP A 618 -33.29 9.59 21.54
CA ASP A 618 -33.06 8.96 22.83
C ASP A 618 -32.47 7.53 22.66
N PHE A 619 -31.28 7.32 23.23
CA PHE A 619 -30.56 6.06 23.22
C PHE A 619 -30.97 5.10 24.35
N SER A 620 -31.82 5.51 25.31
CA SER A 620 -32.21 4.67 26.47
C SER A 620 -32.87 3.34 26.08
N LYS A 621 -33.38 3.24 24.86
CA LYS A 621 -34.06 2.07 24.29
C LYS A 621 -33.24 1.32 23.24
N LEU A 622 -31.96 1.66 23.08
CA LEU A 622 -31.03 1.10 22.08
C LEU A 622 -29.82 0.41 22.75
N PRO A 623 -30.02 -0.52 23.72
CA PRO A 623 -28.97 -0.94 24.66
C PRO A 623 -27.74 -1.62 24.04
N ASN A 624 -27.89 -2.20 22.84
CA ASN A 624 -26.84 -2.94 22.13
C ASN A 624 -26.28 -2.19 20.91
N LEU A 625 -26.47 -0.87 20.82
CA LEU A 625 -25.92 -0.07 19.73
C LEU A 625 -24.39 -0.04 19.78
N GLU A 626 -23.74 -0.54 18.72
CA GLU A 626 -22.29 -0.65 18.56
C GLU A 626 -21.69 0.45 17.68
N LYS A 627 -22.46 0.98 16.72
CA LYS A 627 -21.96 1.97 15.73
C LYS A 627 -23.02 3.05 15.47
N LEU A 628 -22.69 4.29 15.82
CA LEU A 628 -23.48 5.49 15.52
C LEU A 628 -22.77 6.31 14.45
N ILE A 629 -23.42 6.52 13.30
CA ILE A 629 -22.81 7.16 12.12
C ILE A 629 -23.70 8.28 11.61
N MET A 630 -23.23 9.53 11.73
CA MET A 630 -23.94 10.77 11.40
C MET A 630 -22.97 11.74 10.72
N LYS A 631 -22.38 11.31 9.59
CA LYS A 631 -21.50 12.16 8.77
C LYS A 631 -22.33 13.21 8.03
N ASP A 632 -21.87 14.45 7.92
CA ASP A 632 -22.49 15.54 7.14
C ASP A 632 -23.96 15.76 7.54
N CYS A 633 -24.21 15.97 8.83
CA CYS A 633 -25.51 16.43 9.35
C CYS A 633 -25.39 17.92 9.74
N PRO A 634 -25.43 18.87 8.79
CA PRO A 634 -25.13 20.29 9.04
C PRO A 634 -26.13 21.02 9.95
N SER A 635 -27.34 20.47 10.13
CA SER A 635 -28.32 20.99 11.11
C SER A 635 -28.21 20.38 12.51
N LEU A 636 -27.36 19.35 12.71
CA LEU A 636 -27.22 18.70 14.00
C LEU A 636 -26.54 19.66 14.97
N SER A 637 -27.26 20.08 16.01
CA SER A 637 -26.80 21.03 17.02
C SER A 637 -26.63 20.41 18.41
N GLU A 638 -27.25 19.26 18.67
CA GLU A 638 -27.33 18.63 19.98
C GLU A 638 -27.20 17.10 19.89
N VAL A 639 -26.48 16.50 20.85
CA VAL A 639 -26.46 15.05 21.09
C VAL A 639 -27.14 14.78 22.44
N HIS A 640 -28.13 13.90 22.42
CA HIS A 640 -29.00 13.62 23.56
C HIS A 640 -28.22 12.94 24.71
N PRO A 641 -28.31 13.43 25.97
CA PRO A 641 -27.48 12.96 27.09
C PRO A 641 -27.56 11.46 27.38
N SER A 642 -28.67 10.78 27.05
CA SER A 642 -28.79 9.32 27.26
C SER A 642 -27.82 8.47 26.42
N ILE A 643 -27.02 9.09 25.53
CA ILE A 643 -25.91 8.43 24.84
C ILE A 643 -24.96 7.71 25.81
N GLY A 644 -24.74 8.26 27.02
CA GLY A 644 -23.90 7.65 28.08
C GLY A 644 -24.42 6.31 28.63
N VAL A 645 -25.67 5.93 28.35
CA VAL A 645 -26.25 4.63 28.74
C VAL A 645 -25.73 3.49 27.85
N LEU A 646 -25.17 3.79 26.68
CA LEU A 646 -24.72 2.80 25.70
C LEU A 646 -23.46 2.05 26.15
N LYS A 647 -23.63 0.82 26.64
CA LYS A 647 -22.51 0.01 27.12
C LYS A 647 -21.68 -0.64 26.00
N ASN A 648 -22.27 -0.84 24.82
CA ASN A 648 -21.66 -1.59 23.71
C ASN A 648 -21.16 -0.71 22.54
N ILE A 649 -21.28 0.61 22.62
CA ILE A 649 -20.91 1.55 21.55
C ILE A 649 -19.39 1.57 21.31
N LEU A 650 -18.96 1.19 20.10
CA LEU A 650 -17.55 1.10 19.70
C LEU A 650 -17.11 2.27 18.81
N LEU A 651 -18.01 2.78 17.98
CA LEU A 651 -17.77 3.85 17.01
C LEU A 651 -18.83 4.94 17.14
N ILE A 652 -18.38 6.18 17.34
CA ILE A 652 -19.19 7.39 17.19
C ILE A 652 -18.55 8.25 16.10
N ASN A 653 -19.30 8.50 15.02
CA ASN A 653 -18.84 9.32 13.91
C ASN A 653 -19.84 10.45 13.63
N LEU A 654 -19.43 11.68 13.95
CA LEU A 654 -20.17 12.93 13.76
C LEU A 654 -19.47 13.85 12.74
N LYS A 655 -18.61 13.29 11.86
CA LYS A 655 -17.82 14.06 10.88
C LYS A 655 -18.68 15.08 10.13
N ASP A 656 -18.17 16.29 9.94
CA ASP A 656 -18.77 17.41 9.21
C ASP A 656 -20.13 17.90 9.79
N CYS A 657 -20.44 17.60 11.06
CA CYS A 657 -21.58 18.20 11.79
C CYS A 657 -21.29 19.66 12.19
N THR A 658 -21.32 20.56 11.22
CA THR A 658 -20.92 21.98 11.37
C THR A 658 -21.81 22.83 12.28
N SER A 659 -22.97 22.34 12.72
CA SER A 659 -23.80 23.03 13.73
C SER A 659 -23.62 22.53 15.16
N LEU A 660 -22.87 21.44 15.38
CA LEU A 660 -22.71 20.83 16.70
C LEU A 660 -21.73 21.67 17.54
N GLY A 661 -22.24 22.35 18.56
CA GLY A 661 -21.44 23.27 19.39
C GLY A 661 -20.72 22.59 20.55
N ASN A 662 -21.36 21.61 21.20
CA ASN A 662 -20.80 20.91 22.36
C ASN A 662 -21.25 19.44 22.34
N LEU A 663 -20.56 18.61 23.12
CA LEU A 663 -20.96 17.24 23.41
C LEU A 663 -21.52 17.15 24.85
N PRO A 664 -22.54 16.30 25.13
CA PRO A 664 -23.02 16.06 26.48
C PRO A 664 -21.92 15.40 27.34
N ARG A 665 -21.84 15.73 28.63
CA ARG A 665 -20.80 15.18 29.54
C ARG A 665 -20.86 13.65 29.63
N GLU A 666 -22.05 13.11 29.46
CA GLU A 666 -22.38 11.70 29.43
C GLU A 666 -21.66 10.94 28.31
N ILE A 667 -21.20 11.61 27.24
CA ILE A 667 -20.41 10.96 26.17
C ILE A 667 -19.04 10.49 26.67
N TYR A 668 -18.44 11.21 27.62
CA TYR A 668 -17.10 10.91 28.13
C TYR A 668 -17.12 9.71 29.10
N GLN A 669 -18.27 9.42 29.70
CA GLN A 669 -18.49 8.26 30.57
C GLN A 669 -18.48 6.92 29.80
N LEU A 670 -18.43 6.96 28.46
CA LEU A 670 -18.48 5.79 27.58
C LEU A 670 -17.18 4.98 27.59
N ILE A 671 -17.12 4.00 28.49
CA ILE A 671 -15.97 3.10 28.67
C ILE A 671 -15.62 2.22 27.46
N SER A 672 -16.53 2.06 26.49
CA SER A 672 -16.43 1.08 25.38
C SER A 672 -16.05 1.67 24.02
N VAL A 673 -16.16 2.99 23.83
CA VAL A 673 -15.85 3.65 22.56
C VAL A 673 -14.38 3.48 22.24
N LYS A 674 -14.09 2.96 21.04
CA LYS A 674 -12.73 2.80 20.50
C LYS A 674 -12.38 3.91 19.52
N THR A 675 -13.38 4.47 18.83
CA THR A 675 -13.17 5.49 17.80
C THR A 675 -14.22 6.59 17.90
N LEU A 676 -13.74 7.82 18.07
CA LEU A 676 -14.53 9.05 18.10
C LEU A 676 -14.08 9.98 16.95
N ILE A 677 -14.99 10.30 16.04
CA ILE A 677 -14.74 11.18 14.89
C ILE A 677 -15.63 12.41 15.00
N LEU A 678 -14.98 13.57 15.14
CA LEU A 678 -15.52 14.93 15.20
C LEU A 678 -14.92 15.82 14.09
N PHE A 679 -14.24 15.22 13.11
CA PHE A 679 -13.57 15.94 12.02
C PHE A 679 -14.55 16.92 11.36
N GLY A 680 -14.18 18.20 11.19
CA GLY A 680 -15.04 19.19 10.54
C GLY A 680 -16.20 19.72 11.39
N CYS A 681 -16.33 19.34 12.66
CA CYS A 681 -17.28 19.96 13.60
C CYS A 681 -16.80 21.34 14.04
N SER A 682 -16.88 22.32 13.14
CA SER A 682 -16.27 23.65 13.27
C SER A 682 -16.76 24.49 14.47
N LYS A 683 -17.90 24.15 15.07
CA LYS A 683 -18.42 24.82 16.28
C LYS A 683 -18.01 24.16 17.61
N ILE A 684 -17.40 22.97 17.60
CA ILE A 684 -16.82 22.38 18.83
C ILE A 684 -15.52 23.14 19.12
N ASP A 685 -15.52 23.98 20.15
CA ASP A 685 -14.40 24.86 20.52
C ASP A 685 -13.52 24.34 21.66
N LYS A 686 -13.96 23.27 22.34
CA LYS A 686 -13.22 22.55 23.38
C LYS A 686 -13.55 21.06 23.42
N LEU A 687 -12.68 20.29 24.06
CA LEU A 687 -12.96 18.96 24.61
C LEU A 687 -12.74 19.03 26.13
N GLU A 688 -13.60 18.39 26.91
CA GLU A 688 -13.47 18.40 28.38
C GLU A 688 -12.37 17.43 28.84
N GLU A 689 -11.75 17.72 29.99
CA GLU A 689 -10.77 16.81 30.64
C GLU A 689 -11.36 15.45 31.03
N ASP A 690 -12.70 15.33 31.05
CA ASP A 690 -13.39 14.06 31.25
C ASP A 690 -13.12 13.03 30.15
N ILE A 691 -12.54 13.39 29.00
CA ILE A 691 -12.21 12.45 27.91
C ILE A 691 -11.31 11.28 28.36
N VAL A 692 -10.54 11.43 29.44
CA VAL A 692 -9.77 10.34 30.06
C VAL A 692 -10.62 9.23 30.68
N GLN A 693 -11.91 9.48 30.94
CA GLN A 693 -12.88 8.48 31.37
C GLN A 693 -13.20 7.44 30.27
N MET A 694 -12.95 7.77 28.99
CA MET A 694 -13.18 6.91 27.82
C MET A 694 -12.09 5.82 27.69
N LYS A 695 -12.02 4.89 28.66
CA LYS A 695 -10.93 3.91 28.85
C LYS A 695 -10.58 3.02 27.64
N SER A 696 -11.49 2.84 26.68
CA SER A 696 -11.24 2.06 25.46
C SER A 696 -10.84 2.90 24.24
N LEU A 697 -10.77 4.23 24.35
CA LEU A 697 -10.58 5.12 23.21
C LEU A 697 -9.18 4.96 22.62
N THR A 698 -9.08 4.40 21.41
CA THR A 698 -7.82 4.24 20.67
C THR A 698 -7.62 5.32 19.61
N THR A 699 -8.71 5.91 19.11
CA THR A 699 -8.68 6.74 17.89
C THR A 699 -9.56 7.97 18.06
N LEU A 700 -8.95 9.16 18.10
CA LEU A 700 -9.63 10.45 18.18
C LEU A 700 -9.33 11.29 16.93
N VAL A 701 -10.37 11.69 16.18
CA VAL A 701 -10.23 12.47 14.94
C VAL A 701 -11.10 13.72 15.01
N ALA A 702 -10.52 14.84 15.44
CA ALA A 702 -11.18 16.13 15.64
C ALA A 702 -10.44 17.31 14.95
N ALA A 703 -9.67 17.05 13.89
CA ALA A 703 -9.17 18.11 13.00
C ALA A 703 -10.30 18.88 12.31
N ASN A 704 -10.03 20.12 11.89
CA ASN A 704 -11.02 21.05 11.33
C ASN A 704 -12.21 21.35 12.27
N THR A 705 -12.01 21.24 13.58
CA THR A 705 -12.92 21.76 14.62
C THR A 705 -12.49 23.17 15.05
N GLY A 706 -13.25 23.79 15.94
CA GLY A 706 -12.88 25.06 16.59
C GLY A 706 -11.95 24.90 17.80
N ILE A 707 -11.45 23.68 18.11
CA ILE A 707 -10.69 23.37 19.33
C ILE A 707 -9.40 24.19 19.38
N LYS A 708 -9.30 25.10 20.36
CA LYS A 708 -8.13 25.98 20.55
C LYS A 708 -7.04 25.38 21.46
N GLN A 709 -7.46 24.58 22.44
CA GLN A 709 -6.59 23.92 23.41
C GLN A 709 -7.01 22.46 23.54
N ALA A 710 -6.03 21.55 23.60
CA ALA A 710 -6.26 20.13 23.83
C ALA A 710 -6.23 19.81 25.33
N PRO A 711 -7.23 19.12 25.91
CA PRO A 711 -7.21 18.78 27.33
C PRO A 711 -5.98 17.93 27.70
N PHE A 712 -5.32 18.28 28.80
CA PHE A 712 -4.05 17.72 29.26
C PHE A 712 -4.14 16.21 29.53
N SER A 713 -5.31 15.74 29.95
CA SER A 713 -5.58 14.34 30.26
C SER A 713 -5.52 13.40 29.04
N ILE A 714 -5.68 13.90 27.81
CA ILE A 714 -5.43 13.13 26.58
C ILE A 714 -4.00 12.59 26.56
N PHE A 715 -3.01 13.44 26.89
CA PHE A 715 -1.59 13.06 26.92
C PHE A 715 -1.24 12.13 28.10
N ARG A 716 -2.15 11.97 29.07
CA ARG A 716 -2.05 10.98 30.16
C ARG A 716 -2.77 9.66 29.84
N SER A 717 -3.54 9.59 28.75
CA SER A 717 -4.29 8.38 28.40
C SER A 717 -3.38 7.29 27.85
N LYS A 718 -3.42 6.11 28.47
CA LYS A 718 -2.67 4.92 28.03
C LYS A 718 -3.34 4.16 26.88
N SER A 719 -4.57 4.51 26.50
CA SER A 719 -5.35 3.80 25.47
C SER A 719 -5.25 4.41 24.07
N ILE A 720 -4.96 5.71 23.96
CA ILE A 720 -4.99 6.43 22.69
C ILE A 720 -3.77 6.05 21.84
N VAL A 721 -4.04 5.58 20.62
CA VAL A 721 -3.05 5.11 19.63
C VAL A 721 -2.94 6.07 18.45
N TYR A 722 -4.03 6.74 18.08
CA TYR A 722 -4.09 7.74 17.04
C TYR A 722 -4.87 8.97 17.49
N ILE A 723 -4.32 10.16 17.22
CA ILE A 723 -4.97 11.44 17.47
C ILE A 723 -4.75 12.41 16.31
N SER A 724 -5.77 13.20 15.98
CA SER A 724 -5.71 14.29 15.02
C SER A 724 -6.61 15.43 15.50
N LEU A 725 -6.04 16.59 15.82
CA LEU A 725 -6.78 17.77 16.34
C LEU A 725 -6.63 19.03 15.45
N CYS A 726 -5.62 19.09 14.60
CA CYS A 726 -5.18 20.35 13.98
C CYS A 726 -5.78 20.57 12.58
N GLY A 727 -6.28 21.78 12.30
CA GLY A 727 -6.86 22.11 10.99
C GLY A 727 -7.07 23.60 10.67
N TYR A 728 -6.60 24.52 11.51
CA TYR A 728 -6.73 25.98 11.31
C TYR A 728 -5.50 26.74 11.82
N GLU A 729 -5.28 27.94 11.30
CA GLU A 729 -4.13 28.84 11.55
C GLU A 729 -4.15 29.51 12.95
N GLY A 730 -4.82 28.89 13.93
CA GLY A 730 -5.24 29.53 15.19
C GLY A 730 -4.62 28.98 16.48
N LEU A 731 -3.49 28.26 16.42
CA LEU A 731 -2.85 27.70 17.62
C LEU A 731 -2.09 28.78 18.43
N SER A 732 -2.79 29.39 19.39
CA SER A 732 -2.17 30.20 20.44
C SER A 732 -1.35 29.32 21.40
N ARG A 733 -0.02 29.49 21.36
CA ARG A 733 1.03 29.30 22.40
C ARG A 733 1.01 28.08 23.36
N ASP A 734 -0.12 27.60 23.84
CA ASP A 734 -0.24 26.83 25.09
C ASP A 734 -0.28 25.29 24.90
N VAL A 735 -0.40 24.80 23.66
CA VAL A 735 -0.36 23.35 23.36
C VAL A 735 1.09 22.82 23.35
N PHE A 736 2.07 23.69 23.13
CA PHE A 736 3.49 23.30 22.99
C PHE A 736 4.13 22.81 24.31
N PRO A 737 3.94 23.44 25.48
CA PRO A 737 4.47 22.93 26.75
C PRO A 737 3.98 21.51 27.05
N SER A 738 2.69 21.24 26.85
CA SER A 738 2.06 19.94 27.12
C SER A 738 2.67 18.79 26.33
N LEU A 739 2.97 19.03 25.04
CA LEU A 739 3.67 18.08 24.17
C LEU A 739 5.11 17.83 24.64
N ILE A 740 5.83 18.88 25.02
CA ILE A 740 7.23 18.77 25.45
C ILE A 740 7.34 18.04 26.80
N TRP A 741 6.48 18.37 27.77
CA TRP A 741 6.38 17.66 29.06
C TRP A 741 6.03 16.17 28.87
N SER A 742 5.12 15.84 27.95
CA SER A 742 4.77 14.46 27.63
C SER A 742 5.97 13.66 27.10
N TRP A 743 6.89 14.29 26.35
CA TRP A 743 8.07 13.63 25.81
C TRP A 743 9.22 13.42 26.82
N MET A 744 9.30 14.25 27.87
CA MET A 744 10.36 14.19 28.89
C MET A 744 10.01 13.30 30.10
N SER A 745 8.76 12.85 30.24
CA SER A 745 8.38 11.87 31.27
C SER A 745 9.13 10.54 31.07
N PRO A 746 9.68 9.91 32.13
CA PRO A 746 10.25 8.56 32.06
C PRO A 746 9.18 7.47 31.87
N THR A 747 7.90 7.82 31.72
CA THR A 747 6.80 6.84 31.53
C THR A 747 5.94 7.13 30.31
N MET A 748 6.11 6.26 29.30
CA MET A 748 5.19 5.87 28.20
C MET A 748 5.28 6.55 26.81
N ASN A 749 5.18 5.66 25.81
CA ASN A 749 4.59 5.74 24.46
C ASN A 749 5.11 6.75 23.40
N SER A 750 5.26 6.24 22.17
CA SER A 750 5.61 6.98 20.95
C SER A 750 4.40 7.25 20.05
N LEU A 751 4.20 8.49 19.61
CA LEU A 751 3.14 8.92 18.69
C LEU A 751 3.66 9.03 17.23
N PRO A 752 2.96 8.46 16.22
CA PRO A 752 3.36 8.55 14.82
C PRO A 752 2.70 9.71 14.04
N HIS A 753 3.39 10.26 13.05
CA HIS A 753 2.86 11.20 12.05
C HIS A 753 2.62 10.52 10.68
N ILE A 754 1.57 10.93 9.95
CA ILE A 754 1.30 10.53 8.55
C ILE A 754 0.85 11.78 7.75
N PRO A 755 1.22 11.96 6.46
CA PRO A 755 0.92 13.17 5.69
C PRO A 755 -0.54 13.35 5.23
N HIS A 756 -0.89 14.57 4.82
CA HIS A 756 -2.21 14.94 4.31
C HIS A 756 -2.40 14.63 2.81
N THR A 757 -2.90 13.44 2.47
CA THR A 757 -3.51 13.17 1.14
C THR A 757 -4.70 12.21 1.24
N ALA A 758 -5.79 12.54 0.52
CA ALA A 758 -6.96 11.69 0.24
C ALA A 758 -7.69 11.03 1.44
N LEU A 759 -8.45 11.82 2.22
CA LEU A 759 -9.39 11.33 3.23
C LEU A 759 -10.84 11.17 2.70
N ASP A 760 -11.01 10.40 1.61
CA ASP A 760 -12.33 9.98 1.12
C ASP A 760 -12.93 8.87 1.99
N VAL A 761 -13.43 9.30 3.16
CA VAL A 761 -14.09 8.43 4.15
C VAL A 761 -15.53 8.14 3.71
N GLU A 762 -15.67 7.18 2.78
CA GLU A 762 -16.92 6.48 2.48
C GLU A 762 -17.01 5.08 3.11
N SER A 763 -15.92 4.57 3.68
CA SER A 763 -15.85 3.19 4.18
C SER A 763 -15.60 3.11 5.70
N ASN A 764 -16.41 2.28 6.37
CA ASN A 764 -16.37 2.06 7.82
C ASN A 764 -15.14 1.22 8.28
N SER A 765 -14.26 0.82 7.36
CA SER A 765 -13.28 -0.26 7.55
C SER A 765 -11.87 0.19 7.95
N LEU A 766 -11.60 1.50 8.01
CA LEU A 766 -10.28 2.07 8.30
C LEU A 766 -9.71 1.64 9.68
N VAL A 767 -10.55 1.19 10.62
CA VAL A 767 -10.10 0.82 11.98
C VAL A 767 -9.24 -0.45 11.99
N VAL A 768 -9.53 -1.45 11.14
CA VAL A 768 -8.84 -2.77 11.19
C VAL A 768 -7.54 -2.77 10.38
N GLY A 769 -7.54 -2.16 9.20
CA GLY A 769 -6.35 -2.09 8.33
C GLY A 769 -5.16 -1.39 9.01
N TYR A 770 -5.42 -0.33 9.77
CA TYR A 770 -4.40 0.45 10.47
C TYR A 770 -3.82 -0.29 11.69
N GLN A 771 -4.62 -1.08 12.43
CA GLN A 771 -4.11 -1.88 13.55
C GLN A 771 -3.11 -2.96 13.10
N SER A 772 -3.34 -3.59 11.94
CA SER A 772 -2.45 -4.63 11.40
C SER A 772 -1.10 -4.09 10.89
N SER A 773 -1.08 -2.84 10.42
CA SER A 773 0.11 -2.15 9.94
C SER A 773 0.89 -1.49 11.08
N MET A 774 0.22 -0.83 12.03
CA MET A 774 0.88 -0.25 13.22
C MET A 774 1.62 -1.29 14.07
N ARG A 775 1.09 -2.53 14.18
CA ARG A 775 1.77 -3.64 14.88
C ARG A 775 3.12 -4.08 14.28
N ARG A 776 3.55 -3.52 13.14
CA ARG A 776 4.89 -3.72 12.54
C ARG A 776 5.76 -2.47 12.49
N SER A 777 5.28 -1.32 12.97
CA SER A 777 5.96 -0.03 12.80
C SER A 777 6.12 0.79 14.10
N CYS A 778 5.61 0.30 15.23
CA CYS A 778 5.73 0.99 16.52
C CYS A 778 6.88 0.40 17.35
N SER A 779 8.09 0.95 17.19
CA SER A 779 9.23 0.65 18.08
C SER A 779 10.26 1.77 18.23
N GLU A 780 10.43 2.68 17.26
CA GLU A 780 11.47 3.73 17.33
C GLU A 780 10.94 5.11 16.92
N HIS A 781 10.92 6.06 17.85
CA HIS A 781 10.82 7.51 17.60
C HIS A 781 11.82 8.22 18.53
N ARG A 782 12.96 8.63 17.99
CA ARG A 782 14.20 8.91 18.76
C ARG A 782 14.41 10.41 19.11
N SER A 783 13.83 11.32 18.34
CA SER A 783 13.97 12.77 18.53
C SER A 783 12.74 13.56 18.07
N VAL A 784 12.63 14.82 18.52
CA VAL A 784 11.63 15.82 18.07
C VAL A 784 12.33 16.96 17.36
N ARG A 785 11.74 17.47 16.27
CA ARG A 785 12.08 18.74 15.63
C ARG A 785 10.89 19.68 15.71
N ILE A 786 11.14 20.92 16.15
CA ILE A 786 10.17 22.01 16.23
C ILE A 786 10.73 23.16 15.38
N GLU A 787 9.89 23.74 14.52
CA GLU A 787 10.23 24.91 13.69
C GLU A 787 9.30 26.06 14.09
N CYS A 788 9.87 27.22 14.43
CA CYS A 788 9.14 28.43 14.83
C CYS A 788 9.12 29.45 13.69
N GLN A 789 8.12 30.34 13.67
CA GLN A 789 7.99 31.39 12.65
C GLN A 789 8.77 32.68 12.98
N SER A 790 9.36 32.78 14.18
CA SER A 790 10.22 33.91 14.57
C SER A 790 11.14 33.58 15.76
N VAL A 791 12.22 34.35 15.91
CA VAL A 791 13.10 34.29 17.11
C VAL A 791 12.34 34.63 18.38
N ILE A 792 11.38 35.56 18.32
CA ILE A 792 10.57 35.97 19.50
C ILE A 792 9.73 34.80 19.99
N GLN A 793 9.10 34.05 19.07
CA GLN A 793 8.36 32.84 19.41
C GLN A 793 9.27 31.75 20.00
N LEU A 794 10.46 31.54 19.40
CA LEU A 794 11.45 30.57 19.88
C LEU A 794 11.94 30.92 21.31
N ILE A 795 12.29 32.18 21.56
CA ILE A 795 12.78 32.65 22.88
C ILE A 795 11.65 32.61 23.94
N GLN A 796 10.42 32.95 23.59
CA GLN A 796 9.27 32.83 24.50
C GLN A 796 8.99 31.37 24.86
N ASN A 797 9.01 30.46 23.87
CA ASN A 797 8.88 29.02 24.12
C ASN A 797 10.05 28.49 24.98
N PHE A 798 11.27 29.01 24.78
CA PHE A 798 12.46 28.61 25.53
C PHE A 798 12.42 29.08 27.00
N LYS A 799 12.03 30.33 27.29
CA LYS A 799 11.86 30.79 28.68
C LYS A 799 10.79 30.01 29.42
N ASN A 800 9.60 29.88 28.82
CA ASN A 800 8.49 29.12 29.42
C ASN A 800 8.83 27.64 29.68
N PHE A 801 9.78 27.07 28.93
CA PHE A 801 10.31 25.71 29.16
C PHE A 801 11.23 25.62 30.39
N PHE A 802 12.05 26.65 30.66
CA PHE A 802 12.92 26.70 31.85
C PHE A 802 12.14 26.97 33.14
N ASP A 803 11.23 27.94 33.12
CA ASP A 803 10.43 28.32 34.30
C ASP A 803 9.60 27.13 34.82
N GLY A 804 9.20 26.21 33.93
CA GLY A 804 8.55 24.95 34.29
C GLY A 804 9.47 23.85 34.80
N LEU A 805 10.75 23.82 34.41
CA LEU A 805 11.69 22.74 34.76
C LEU A 805 12.43 22.96 36.08
N TYR A 806 12.84 24.19 36.37
CA TYR A 806 13.64 24.53 37.56
C TYR A 806 12.87 25.31 38.62
N GLY A 807 11.63 25.72 38.32
CA GLY A 807 10.94 26.79 39.03
C GLY A 807 11.43 28.16 38.55
N ALA A 808 10.62 29.20 38.78
CA ALA A 808 10.90 30.53 38.27
C ALA A 808 12.11 31.16 38.97
N ASN A 809 13.24 31.22 38.24
CA ASN A 809 14.32 32.22 38.32
C ASN A 809 15.45 31.86 37.34
N PHE A 810 15.23 32.07 36.03
CA PHE A 810 16.31 32.00 35.02
C PHE A 810 16.46 33.33 34.27
N THR A 811 16.96 34.33 34.98
CA THR A 811 17.34 35.66 34.45
C THR A 811 18.85 35.76 34.29
N GLU A 812 19.30 36.39 33.20
CA GLU A 812 20.73 36.60 32.88
C GLU A 812 21.40 37.67 33.78
N SER A 813 21.48 37.42 35.09
CA SER A 813 22.34 38.15 36.04
C SER A 813 22.29 37.51 37.44
N GLU A 814 23.11 36.49 37.70
CA GLU A 814 23.40 36.07 39.07
C GLU A 814 24.87 35.62 39.25
N SER A 815 25.77 36.57 38.98
CA SER A 815 27.10 36.53 39.59
C SER A 815 26.99 36.77 41.11
N LEU A 816 27.90 36.18 41.89
CA LEU A 816 28.02 36.28 43.36
C LEU A 816 27.05 35.44 44.22
N LEU A 817 27.33 34.14 44.33
CA LEU A 817 27.19 33.42 45.62
C LEU A 817 28.20 32.27 45.78
N ALA A 818 29.48 32.61 45.65
CA ALA A 818 30.59 31.67 45.83
C ALA A 818 31.02 31.59 47.31
N SER A 819 30.34 30.76 48.12
CA SER A 819 30.79 30.44 49.48
C SER A 819 30.36 29.06 49.98
N GLN A 820 31.36 28.22 50.28
CA GLN A 820 31.32 27.16 51.31
C GLN A 820 30.23 26.06 51.21
N ILE A 821 30.39 25.15 50.24
CA ILE A 821 30.15 23.71 50.50
C ILE A 821 31.38 22.95 49.99
N SER A 822 32.18 22.41 50.91
CA SER A 822 33.22 21.41 50.63
C SER A 822 32.60 20.01 50.50
N ASP A 823 33.30 19.08 49.85
CA ASP A 823 32.92 17.67 49.64
C ASP A 823 31.63 17.43 48.81
N LEU A 824 31.57 18.09 47.65
CA LEU A 824 30.75 17.63 46.52
C LEU A 824 31.63 16.85 45.53
N SER A 825 31.30 15.59 45.25
CA SER A 825 31.99 14.82 44.21
C SER A 825 31.65 15.39 42.83
N LEU A 826 32.59 16.10 42.20
CA LEU A 826 32.48 16.52 40.82
C LEU A 826 32.59 15.30 39.90
N LYS A 827 31.56 15.07 39.09
CA LYS A 827 31.50 14.01 38.08
C LYS A 827 31.50 14.63 36.69
N SER A 828 32.05 13.92 35.71
CA SER A 828 32.13 14.35 34.32
C SER A 828 31.42 13.36 33.39
N LEU A 829 30.53 13.85 32.53
CA LEU A 829 29.87 13.08 31.48
C LEU A 829 30.38 13.50 30.10
N LEU A 830 30.74 12.54 29.27
CA LEU A 830 31.13 12.75 27.87
C LEU A 830 30.05 12.19 26.94
N ILE A 831 29.54 13.01 26.03
CA ILE A 831 28.50 12.66 25.05
C ILE A 831 29.06 12.89 23.64
N THR A 832 29.01 11.89 22.77
CA THR A 832 29.52 12.00 21.39
C THR A 832 28.43 11.77 20.36
N MET A 833 28.24 12.74 19.46
CA MET A 833 27.34 12.66 18.30
C MET A 833 28.17 12.62 17.01
N GLY A 834 27.87 11.68 16.10
CA GLY A 834 28.62 11.51 14.86
C GLY A 834 29.86 10.62 15.01
N SER A 835 30.77 10.68 14.04
CA SER A 835 31.85 9.68 13.85
C SER A 835 33.11 9.94 14.69
N CYS A 836 32.94 10.18 16.00
CA CYS A 836 33.98 10.70 16.91
C CYS A 836 35.01 9.68 17.46
N HIS A 837 35.17 8.49 16.86
CA HIS A 837 35.94 7.38 17.47
C HIS A 837 37.39 7.72 17.85
N ILE A 838 38.06 8.64 17.13
CA ILE A 838 39.43 9.06 17.43
C ILE A 838 39.47 9.93 18.70
N VAL A 839 38.48 10.82 18.88
CA VAL A 839 38.40 11.76 20.02
C VAL A 839 38.05 11.05 21.32
N VAL A 840 37.22 10.00 21.28
CA VAL A 840 36.92 9.16 22.44
C VAL A 840 38.19 8.55 23.03
N ASN A 841 39.07 8.00 22.18
CA ASN A 841 40.31 7.38 22.64
C ASN A 841 41.34 8.43 23.13
N ALA A 842 41.39 9.61 22.51
CA ALA A 842 42.28 10.69 22.95
C ALA A 842 41.85 11.26 24.31
N LEU A 843 40.59 11.69 24.45
CA LEU A 843 40.07 12.28 25.69
C LEU A 843 39.95 11.25 26.82
N GLY A 844 39.56 9.99 26.52
CA GLY A 844 39.47 8.92 27.52
C GLY A 844 40.81 8.57 28.17
N ASN A 845 41.90 8.62 27.41
CA ASN A 845 43.25 8.43 27.94
C ASN A 845 43.71 9.61 28.82
N SER A 846 43.33 10.86 28.49
CA SER A 846 43.60 12.01 29.36
C SER A 846 42.77 11.99 30.64
N LEU A 847 41.48 11.68 30.54
CA LEU A 847 40.55 11.61 31.68
C LEU A 847 40.90 10.49 32.68
N SER A 848 41.57 9.43 32.24
CA SER A 848 42.08 8.35 33.10
C SER A 848 43.46 8.62 33.71
N GLN A 849 44.15 9.71 33.33
CA GLN A 849 45.45 10.10 33.88
C GLN A 849 45.43 11.41 34.70
N GLY A 850 44.41 12.26 34.56
CA GLY A 850 44.36 13.58 35.19
C GLY A 850 43.07 13.90 35.94
N LEU A 851 42.89 13.34 37.15
CA LEU A 851 41.78 13.67 38.07
C LEU A 851 42.26 13.79 39.54
N THR A 852 43.20 14.70 39.80
CA THR A 852 43.66 15.03 41.17
C THR A 852 43.90 16.52 41.43
N THR A 853 43.73 17.40 40.44
CA THR A 853 43.88 18.86 40.58
C THR A 853 42.77 19.61 39.83
N ASN A 854 42.28 20.71 40.40
CA ASN A 854 41.08 21.41 39.91
C ASN A 854 41.26 22.18 38.57
N ASP A 855 42.49 22.30 38.06
CA ASP A 855 42.84 23.04 36.84
C ASP A 855 43.44 22.14 35.74
N SER A 856 42.92 20.91 35.59
CA SER A 856 43.28 20.03 34.48
C SER A 856 42.65 20.50 33.16
N PHE A 857 43.37 21.33 32.40
CA PHE A 857 42.98 21.70 31.03
C PHE A 857 42.91 20.44 30.14
N LEU A 858 41.72 20.12 29.63
CA LEU A 858 41.60 19.33 28.40
C LEU A 858 42.32 20.09 27.27
N PRO A 859 42.91 19.39 26.28
CA PRO A 859 43.76 20.01 25.27
C PRO A 859 42.99 21.02 24.40
N GLY A 860 43.07 22.31 24.75
CA GLY A 860 42.48 23.39 23.97
C GLY A 860 43.19 23.55 22.63
N ASP A 861 42.41 23.60 21.55
CA ASP A 861 42.68 24.03 20.16
C ASP A 861 43.90 23.46 19.41
N ASN A 862 44.80 22.72 20.07
CA ASN A 862 46.06 22.22 19.55
C ASN A 862 45.95 20.90 18.74
N TYR A 863 44.76 20.59 18.21
CA TYR A 863 44.58 19.55 17.18
C TYR A 863 44.04 20.21 15.91
N PRO A 864 44.70 20.07 14.74
CA PRO A 864 44.28 20.69 13.49
C PRO A 864 43.09 19.93 12.87
N SER A 865 41.92 20.03 13.52
CA SER A 865 40.57 19.74 13.00
C SER A 865 39.44 19.93 14.05
N TRP A 866 39.67 20.57 15.20
CA TRP A 866 38.62 20.77 16.22
C TRP A 866 38.53 22.20 16.75
N LEU A 867 37.38 22.57 17.33
CA LEU A 867 37.12 23.87 17.95
C LEU A 867 36.27 23.70 19.20
N ALA A 868 36.63 24.38 20.30
CA ALA A 868 36.03 24.21 21.62
C ALA A 868 35.28 25.47 22.10
N TYR A 869 34.01 25.31 22.51
CA TYR A 869 33.19 26.37 23.09
C TYR A 869 32.80 26.01 24.51
N THR A 870 33.01 26.91 25.47
CA THR A 870 32.71 26.68 26.89
C THR A 870 31.56 27.58 27.34
N GLY A 871 30.63 27.02 28.13
CA GLY A 871 29.63 27.76 28.89
C GLY A 871 29.65 27.35 30.35
N GLU A 872 29.39 28.30 31.25
CA GLU A 872 29.16 28.02 32.66
C GLU A 872 27.74 27.48 32.85
N GLY A 873 27.60 26.42 33.66
CA GLY A 873 26.35 25.70 33.82
C GLY A 873 25.95 24.82 32.60
N PRO A 874 24.65 24.57 32.41
CA PRO A 874 24.11 23.56 31.47
C PRO A 874 23.92 24.03 30.02
N PHE A 875 24.26 25.28 29.68
CA PHE A 875 24.01 25.89 28.37
C PHE A 875 25.32 26.39 27.75
N VAL A 876 25.49 26.17 26.44
CA VAL A 876 26.59 26.74 25.65
C VAL A 876 26.01 27.35 24.38
N ARG A 877 26.41 28.58 24.06
CA ARG A 877 26.04 29.27 22.83
C ARG A 877 27.29 29.58 22.02
N PHE A 878 27.22 29.33 20.73
CA PHE A 878 28.31 29.55 19.78
C PHE A 878 27.77 29.89 18.39
N GLU A 879 28.67 30.30 17.50
CA GLU A 879 28.39 30.51 16.09
C GLU A 879 29.20 29.50 15.26
N VAL A 880 28.59 28.93 14.22
CA VAL A 880 29.24 27.92 13.39
C VAL A 880 30.26 28.60 12.46
N PRO A 881 31.58 28.29 12.58
CA PRO A 881 32.65 28.98 11.86
C PRO A 881 32.50 29.03 10.34
N GLU A 882 33.06 30.08 9.74
CA GLU A 882 33.10 30.26 8.28
C GLU A 882 34.27 29.50 7.61
N ASP A 883 35.51 29.73 8.06
CA ASP A 883 36.70 29.10 7.47
C ASP A 883 36.99 27.71 8.06
N CYS A 884 36.32 26.69 7.51
CA CYS A 884 36.62 25.27 7.79
C CYS A 884 36.50 24.42 6.51
N ASP A 885 37.63 24.15 5.85
CA ASP A 885 37.78 23.39 4.58
C ASP A 885 37.33 21.90 4.62
N GLY A 886 36.70 21.45 5.71
CA GLY A 886 36.22 20.09 5.88
C GLY A 886 34.79 20.05 6.38
N CYS A 887 33.99 19.05 5.99
CA CYS A 887 32.66 18.88 6.55
C CYS A 887 32.74 18.44 8.02
N LEU A 888 31.88 19.00 8.88
CA LEU A 888 31.69 18.57 10.27
C LEU A 888 31.43 17.04 10.33
N LYS A 889 32.23 16.33 11.12
CA LYS A 889 32.19 14.87 11.30
C LYS A 889 31.54 14.43 12.61
N GLY A 890 31.54 15.30 13.62
CA GLY A 890 30.89 15.05 14.89
C GLY A 890 30.88 16.24 15.83
N ILE A 891 30.14 16.11 16.92
CA ILE A 891 30.10 17.02 18.06
C ILE A 891 30.34 16.20 19.32
N THR A 892 31.18 16.67 20.22
CA THR A 892 31.41 16.05 21.53
C THR A 892 31.08 17.06 22.64
N LEU A 893 30.19 16.68 23.55
CA LEU A 893 29.85 17.48 24.74
C LEU A 893 30.61 16.90 25.93
N TYR A 894 31.25 17.76 26.72
CA TYR A 894 31.86 17.42 28.01
C TYR A 894 31.17 18.24 29.10
N VAL A 895 30.56 17.55 30.07
CA VAL A 895 29.69 18.16 31.07
C VAL A 895 30.19 17.83 32.47
N VAL A 896 30.53 18.85 33.26
CA VAL A 896 30.93 18.70 34.67
C VAL A 896 29.76 19.06 35.56
N TYR A 897 29.39 18.17 36.47
CA TYR A 897 28.25 18.32 37.37
C TYR A 897 28.57 17.87 38.79
N SER A 898 27.85 18.42 39.76
CA SER A 898 27.89 18.03 41.18
C SER A 898 26.60 17.33 41.59
N SER A 899 26.72 16.30 42.41
CA SER A 899 25.62 15.49 42.97
C SER A 899 25.62 15.56 44.49
N THR A 900 24.44 15.63 45.12
CA THR A 900 24.30 15.46 46.58
C THR A 900 24.50 14.00 46.99
N PRO A 901 24.91 13.69 48.24
CA PRO A 901 25.21 12.32 48.66
C PRO A 901 24.05 11.32 48.60
N GLU A 902 22.80 11.81 48.58
CA GLU A 902 21.59 10.97 48.62
C GLU A 902 21.24 10.35 47.26
N ASN A 903 21.74 10.91 46.14
CA ASN A 903 21.41 10.50 44.76
C ASN A 903 22.55 9.72 44.07
N MET A 904 23.14 8.73 44.75
CA MET A 904 24.40 8.10 44.30
C MET A 904 24.29 7.08 43.14
N GLU A 905 23.13 6.45 42.90
CA GLU A 905 23.07 5.20 42.11
C GLU A 905 22.53 5.30 40.65
N THR A 906 22.10 6.47 40.17
CA THR A 906 21.60 6.61 38.77
C THR A 906 22.11 7.85 38.04
N GLU A 907 22.75 7.66 36.88
CA GLU A 907 23.16 8.74 35.97
C GLU A 907 21.96 9.33 35.21
N CYS A 908 21.34 10.36 35.78
CA CYS A 908 20.12 10.96 35.25
C CYS A 908 20.37 12.11 34.25
N LEU A 909 21.01 11.84 33.11
CA LEU A 909 20.84 12.68 31.91
C LEU A 909 19.42 12.44 31.36
N THR A 910 18.60 13.47 31.19
CA THR A 910 17.22 13.33 30.69
C THR A 910 17.12 13.57 29.18
N SER A 911 17.72 14.67 28.70
CA SER A 911 17.68 15.05 27.29
C SER A 911 18.80 16.02 26.90
N VAL A 912 19.09 16.09 25.60
CA VAL A 912 19.93 17.14 25.00
C VAL A 912 19.08 17.92 24.01
N LEU A 913 19.13 19.24 24.12
CA LEU A 913 18.43 20.18 23.25
C LEU A 913 19.45 20.92 22.37
N ILE A 914 19.17 21.02 21.07
CA ILE A 914 19.97 21.79 20.12
C ILE A 914 19.06 22.83 19.47
N ILE A 915 19.42 24.10 19.61
CA ILE A 915 18.64 25.25 19.18
C ILE A 915 19.43 26.01 18.14
N ASN A 916 18.80 26.36 17.02
CA ASN A 916 19.36 27.23 16.02
C ASN A 916 18.54 28.52 15.97
N TYR A 917 19.13 29.61 16.43
CA TYR A 917 18.49 30.92 16.48
C TYR A 917 18.38 31.55 15.08
N THR A 918 19.33 31.28 14.17
CA THR A 918 19.32 31.75 12.78
C THR A 918 18.21 31.08 11.94
N LYS A 919 17.95 29.78 12.17
CA LYS A 919 16.93 28.98 11.45
C LYS A 919 15.60 28.84 12.19
N PHE A 920 15.47 29.42 13.38
CA PHE A 920 14.28 29.36 14.24
C PHE A 920 13.86 27.92 14.68
N THR A 921 14.81 26.99 14.81
CA THR A 921 14.52 25.57 15.10
C THR A 921 14.98 25.12 16.49
N LEU A 922 14.27 24.14 17.04
CA LEU A 922 14.59 23.44 18.29
C LEU A 922 14.51 21.93 18.03
N HIS A 923 15.61 21.22 18.27
CA HIS A 923 15.69 19.75 18.26
C HIS A 923 15.82 19.23 19.69
N ILE A 924 15.09 18.15 20.02
CA ILE A 924 15.10 17.52 21.35
C ILE A 924 15.43 16.03 21.20
N TYR A 925 16.47 15.56 21.90
CA TYR A 925 16.94 14.17 21.89
C TYR A 925 16.80 13.53 23.28
N LYS A 926 16.20 12.34 23.37
CA LYS A 926 16.03 11.60 24.64
C LYS A 926 17.32 10.88 25.07
N GLN A 927 17.50 10.65 26.38
CA GLN A 927 18.63 9.90 26.96
C GLN A 927 19.06 8.66 26.15
N GLU A 928 18.14 7.72 25.90
CA GLU A 928 18.41 6.48 25.15
C GLU A 928 19.01 6.73 23.75
N THR A 929 18.57 7.79 23.09
CA THR A 929 19.06 8.20 21.77
C THR A 929 20.43 8.87 21.88
N VAL A 930 20.63 9.74 22.87
CA VAL A 930 21.92 10.39 23.13
C VAL A 930 23.01 9.36 23.46
N MET A 931 22.67 8.29 24.19
CA MET A 931 23.55 7.16 24.50
C MET A 931 23.78 6.19 23.33
N SER A 932 23.04 6.32 22.22
CA SER A 932 23.11 5.40 21.06
C SER A 932 22.85 6.08 19.71
N PHE A 933 23.47 7.25 19.49
CA PHE A 933 23.22 8.10 18.32
C PHE A 933 23.47 7.36 17.00
N ASN A 934 22.45 7.25 16.14
CA ASN A 934 22.56 6.55 14.86
C ASN A 934 22.86 7.52 13.69
N ASN A 935 23.10 6.98 12.49
CA ASN A 935 23.41 7.78 11.30
C ASN A 935 22.24 8.68 10.85
N GLU A 936 20.99 8.36 11.17
CA GLU A 936 19.83 9.19 10.84
C GLU A 936 19.68 10.35 11.83
N ASP A 937 19.84 10.08 13.14
CA ASP A 937 19.89 11.09 14.20
C ASP A 937 21.01 12.11 13.92
N TRP A 938 22.21 11.64 13.54
CA TRP A 938 23.34 12.51 13.17
C TRP A 938 23.08 13.37 11.93
N GLN A 939 22.44 12.79 10.91
CA GLN A 939 22.02 13.57 9.73
C GLN A 939 20.92 14.59 10.06
N SER A 940 20.08 14.35 11.07
CA SER A 940 19.14 15.35 11.58
C SER A 940 19.89 16.54 12.21
N VAL A 941 20.91 16.28 13.05
CA VAL A 941 21.76 17.34 13.64
C VAL A 941 22.48 18.14 12.55
N ILE A 942 23.21 17.49 11.62
CA ILE A 942 23.89 18.19 10.52
C ILE A 942 22.89 19.00 9.68
N SER A 943 21.71 18.47 9.36
CA SER A 943 20.73 19.21 8.55
C SER A 943 20.24 20.51 9.20
N ASN A 944 20.40 20.63 10.52
CA ASN A 944 20.04 21.80 11.31
C ASN A 944 21.20 22.79 11.51
N LEU A 945 22.42 22.48 11.06
CA LEU A 945 23.63 23.28 11.23
C LEU A 945 24.24 23.66 9.87
N ALA A 946 24.60 24.92 9.71
CA ALA A 946 25.32 25.48 8.57
C ALA A 946 26.27 26.58 9.08
N VAL A 947 27.25 26.93 8.25
CA VAL A 947 28.12 28.09 8.44
C VAL A 947 27.30 29.36 8.73
N GLY A 948 27.72 30.17 9.71
CA GLY A 948 27.02 31.40 10.13
C GLY A 948 25.73 31.18 10.93
N ASP A 949 25.41 29.94 11.32
CA ASP A 949 24.31 29.71 12.26
C ASP A 949 24.71 30.05 13.69
N ASN A 950 23.87 30.80 14.38
CA ASN A 950 23.97 31.05 15.81
C ASN A 950 23.21 29.94 16.57
N VAL A 951 23.93 29.16 17.38
CA VAL A 951 23.49 27.87 17.92
C VAL A 951 23.63 27.83 19.43
N GLY A 952 22.62 27.29 20.11
CA GLY A 952 22.65 26.97 21.53
C GLY A 952 22.50 25.47 21.76
N ILE A 953 23.32 24.89 22.62
CA ILE A 953 23.16 23.51 23.11
C ILE A 953 22.87 23.56 24.61
N PHE A 954 21.84 22.83 25.04
CA PHE A 954 21.44 22.71 26.44
C PHE A 954 21.38 21.23 26.86
N VAL A 955 21.84 20.93 28.07
CA VAL A 955 21.87 19.56 28.63
C VAL A 955 20.98 19.50 29.88
N ALA A 956 19.92 18.70 29.82
CA ALA A 956 18.95 18.54 30.91
C ALA A 956 19.25 17.31 31.76
N PHE A 957 19.32 17.48 33.08
CA PHE A 957 19.48 16.42 34.06
C PHE A 957 18.25 16.29 34.98
N GLY A 958 18.11 15.13 35.61
CA GLY A 958 17.09 14.87 36.64
C GLY A 958 17.33 15.64 37.94
N HIS A 959 16.28 15.72 38.77
CA HIS A 959 16.30 16.47 40.03
C HIS A 959 17.45 16.07 40.97
N GLY A 960 18.11 17.06 41.58
CA GLY A 960 19.19 16.86 42.56
C GLY A 960 20.62 16.85 41.97
N LEU A 961 20.77 17.08 40.66
CA LEU A 961 22.07 17.27 40.00
C LEU A 961 22.23 18.73 39.55
N THR A 962 23.42 19.31 39.74
CA THR A 962 23.73 20.68 39.29
C THR A 962 24.89 20.65 38.30
N VAL A 963 24.62 21.01 37.03
CA VAL A 963 25.69 21.21 36.04
C VAL A 963 26.47 22.47 36.40
N LYS A 964 27.80 22.37 36.44
CA LYS A 964 28.73 23.47 36.73
C LYS A 964 29.38 24.03 35.47
N LYS A 965 29.67 23.19 34.48
CA LYS A 965 30.34 23.58 33.24
C LYS A 965 29.93 22.66 32.08
N THR A 966 29.71 23.23 30.90
CA THR A 966 29.49 22.48 29.66
C THR A 966 30.49 22.97 28.61
N VAL A 967 31.10 22.03 27.88
CA VAL A 967 32.03 22.31 26.78
C VAL A 967 31.55 21.57 25.53
N VAL A 968 31.51 22.26 24.40
CA VAL A 968 31.13 21.73 23.08
C VAL A 968 32.37 21.71 22.18
N TYR A 969 32.78 20.53 21.73
CA TYR A 969 33.83 20.34 20.74
C TYR A 969 33.20 20.05 19.37
N LEU A 970 33.38 20.95 18.40
CA LEU A 970 33.08 20.69 16.99
C LEU A 970 34.28 19.98 16.36
N ILE A 971 34.03 18.89 15.62
CA ILE A 971 35.09 18.05 15.04
C ILE A 971 34.89 17.95 13.53
N TYR A 972 35.86 18.43 12.77
CA TYR A 972 35.87 18.48 11.31
C TYR A 972 36.75 17.38 10.71
N GLY A 973 36.60 17.12 9.40
CA GLY A 973 37.47 16.17 8.68
C GLY A 973 38.73 16.84 8.17
N GLN A 974 39.91 16.26 8.44
CA GLN A 974 41.19 16.76 7.92
C GLN A 974 41.22 16.76 6.38
N SER A 975 41.62 17.89 5.80
CA SER A 975 41.97 18.01 4.39
C SER A 975 43.39 17.48 4.15
N SER A 976 43.65 16.92 2.97
CA SER A 976 44.95 16.32 2.63
C SER A 976 45.99 17.37 2.17
N SER A 977 45.96 18.56 2.76
CA SER A 977 46.66 19.76 2.25
C SER A 977 47.15 20.71 3.36
N MET A 978 47.68 20.15 4.45
CA MET A 978 48.56 20.89 5.37
C MET A 978 49.89 20.15 5.52
N GLN A 979 50.96 20.74 5.01
CA GLN A 979 52.32 20.43 5.47
C GLN A 979 52.61 21.25 6.73
N ILE A 980 53.43 20.70 7.62
CA ILE A 980 53.87 21.39 8.84
C ILE A 980 55.12 22.21 8.51
N GLU A 981 55.04 23.53 8.61
CA GLU A 981 56.21 24.40 8.78
C GLU A 981 56.14 25.11 10.15
N PRO A 982 57.24 25.22 10.90
CA PRO A 982 57.20 25.70 12.28
C PRO A 982 57.64 27.17 12.48
N SER A 983 56.92 27.84 13.40
CA SER A 983 57.44 28.73 14.45
C SER A 983 57.78 30.22 14.18
N ILE A 984 57.85 30.97 15.31
CA ILE A 984 58.51 32.28 15.58
C ILE A 984 57.67 33.59 15.44
N SER A 985 57.10 33.99 16.60
CA SER A 985 56.99 35.33 17.24
C SER A 985 56.63 36.63 16.47
N VAL A 986 55.75 37.45 17.08
CA VAL A 986 55.94 38.85 17.59
C VAL A 986 54.55 39.37 18.01
N GLU A 987 54.24 39.73 19.28
CA GLU A 987 54.61 40.90 20.10
C GLU A 987 53.83 42.23 19.85
N VAL A 988 52.75 42.44 20.64
CA VAL A 988 52.46 43.65 21.47
C VAL A 988 52.12 45.04 20.83
N LYS A 989 50.92 45.56 21.21
CA LYS A 989 50.44 47.00 21.22
C LYS A 989 50.16 47.71 19.87
N ALA A 990 49.35 48.79 19.77
CA ALA A 990 48.20 49.26 20.60
C ALA A 990 47.43 50.45 19.95
N SER A 991 46.13 50.57 20.30
CA SER A 991 45.34 51.81 20.53
C SER A 991 45.06 52.87 19.44
N SER A 992 43.92 53.55 19.62
CA SER A 992 43.51 54.88 19.09
C SER A 992 43.07 54.96 17.61
N GLN A 993 42.22 55.89 17.14
CA GLN A 993 41.12 56.73 17.69
C GLN A 993 40.44 57.47 16.49
N VAL A 994 39.11 57.76 16.54
CA VAL A 994 38.41 59.04 16.14
C VAL A 994 38.62 59.59 14.67
N GLN A 995 37.72 60.25 13.90
CA GLN A 995 36.54 61.14 14.05
C GLN A 995 35.61 60.96 12.80
N MET A 996 34.28 60.86 12.91
CA MET A 996 33.21 61.86 12.67
C MET A 996 33.05 62.56 11.28
N GLU A 997 31.84 62.40 10.71
CA GLU A 997 30.91 63.44 10.17
C GLU A 997 31.23 64.30 8.90
N PRO A 998 30.21 64.95 8.25
CA PRO A 998 28.81 64.53 8.02
C PRO A 998 28.20 64.95 6.63
N LEU A 999 26.92 64.57 6.39
CA LEU A 999 25.75 65.33 5.79
C LEU A 999 25.90 66.26 4.55
N PRO A 1000 24.84 66.47 3.69
CA PRO A 1000 23.51 66.94 4.12
C PRO A 1000 22.25 66.41 3.39
N GLU A 1001 21.11 66.89 3.90
CA GLU A 1001 19.73 66.65 3.48
C GLU A 1001 19.31 67.47 2.22
N LEU A 1002 18.12 67.19 1.67
CA LEU A 1002 17.07 68.20 1.44
C LEU A 1002 15.70 67.56 1.07
N GLU A 1003 14.65 68.37 1.04
CA GLU A 1003 13.25 67.97 1.32
C GLU A 1003 12.25 68.04 0.12
N VAL A 1004 10.96 67.95 0.46
CA VAL A 1004 9.74 68.51 -0.18
C VAL A 1004 8.93 67.60 -1.15
N GLN A 1005 7.60 67.68 -1.00
CA GLN A 1005 6.53 67.06 -1.83
C GLN A 1005 5.94 68.14 -2.80
N PRO A 1006 4.63 68.24 -3.16
CA PRO A 1006 3.52 67.27 -3.31
C PRO A 1006 2.71 67.40 -4.63
N SER A 1007 1.64 66.58 -4.74
CA SER A 1007 0.43 66.80 -5.59
C SER A 1007 0.56 66.54 -7.12
N SER A 1008 -0.51 66.41 -7.93
CA SER A 1008 -1.95 66.67 -7.70
C SER A 1008 -2.90 65.74 -8.51
N ASN A 1009 -4.22 65.92 -8.33
CA ASN A 1009 -5.33 65.11 -8.91
C ASN A 1009 -5.58 65.31 -10.42
N VAL A 1010 -6.38 64.42 -11.04
CA VAL A 1010 -7.61 64.78 -11.81
C VAL A 1010 -8.56 63.58 -12.02
N LYS A 1011 -9.85 63.85 -12.28
CA LYS A 1011 -10.97 62.88 -12.41
C LYS A 1011 -11.38 62.66 -13.89
N LYS A 1012 -12.05 61.54 -14.24
CA LYS A 1012 -13.48 61.52 -14.69
C LYS A 1012 -14.05 60.14 -15.03
N GLU A 1013 -15.33 60.12 -15.39
CA GLU A 1013 -16.26 58.97 -15.45
C GLU A 1013 -16.62 58.50 -16.88
N ALA A 1014 -17.47 57.47 -16.94
CA ALA A 1014 -18.53 57.18 -17.94
C ALA A 1014 -18.29 56.10 -19.03
N SER A 1015 -19.37 55.34 -19.29
CA SER A 1015 -19.61 54.46 -20.44
C SER A 1015 -20.39 55.21 -21.56
N PRO A 1016 -20.57 54.64 -22.77
CA PRO A 1016 -21.77 53.82 -23.04
C PRO A 1016 -21.51 52.65 -24.03
N GLU A 1017 -22.44 52.40 -24.96
CA GLU A 1017 -22.73 51.11 -25.62
C GLU A 1017 -22.35 51.02 -27.13
N ASP A 1018 -22.57 49.83 -27.72
CA ASP A 1018 -23.45 49.61 -28.90
C ASP A 1018 -22.87 49.07 -30.27
N LYS A 1019 -23.38 47.88 -30.68
CA LYS A 1019 -23.55 47.33 -32.07
C LYS A 1019 -22.28 47.11 -32.95
N VAL A 1020 -22.29 46.38 -34.10
CA VAL A 1020 -23.33 45.91 -35.07
C VAL A 1020 -23.10 44.43 -35.49
N GLN A 1021 -24.17 43.75 -35.96
CA GLN A 1021 -24.28 42.35 -36.42
C GLN A 1021 -24.40 42.26 -37.98
N PRO A 1022 -24.13 41.11 -38.66
CA PRO A 1022 -25.22 40.16 -39.05
C PRO A 1022 -24.73 38.68 -39.19
N SER A 1023 -25.49 37.61 -39.52
CA SER A 1023 -26.94 37.27 -39.70
C SER A 1023 -27.08 35.73 -39.56
N PHE A 1024 -28.02 35.16 -38.79
CA PHE A 1024 -29.40 34.69 -39.16
C PHE A 1024 -29.48 33.62 -40.29
N ASP A 1025 -30.33 32.58 -40.27
CA ASP A 1025 -31.10 31.80 -39.25
C ASP A 1025 -31.58 30.48 -39.97
N VAL A 1026 -32.50 29.56 -39.61
CA VAL A 1026 -33.49 29.21 -38.55
C VAL A 1026 -33.67 27.66 -38.64
N LYS A 1027 -33.77 26.78 -37.62
CA LYS A 1027 -34.64 26.57 -36.43
C LYS A 1027 -36.03 25.92 -36.71
N MET A 1028 -36.47 25.03 -35.79
CA MET A 1028 -37.83 24.48 -35.55
C MET A 1028 -38.22 23.09 -36.14
N ASP A 1029 -38.38 22.11 -35.22
CA ASP A 1029 -39.41 21.02 -35.21
C ASP A 1029 -40.83 21.61 -34.99
N PRO A 1030 -42.01 20.92 -35.15
CA PRO A 1030 -42.26 19.52 -34.72
C PRO A 1030 -43.39 18.68 -35.43
N LEU A 1031 -43.62 17.44 -34.94
CA LEU A 1031 -44.89 16.64 -34.85
C LEU A 1031 -45.91 16.64 -36.03
N SER A 1032 -46.50 15.49 -36.46
CA SER A 1032 -47.31 14.57 -35.65
C SER A 1032 -47.66 13.22 -36.35
N GLN A 1033 -48.52 12.40 -35.71
CA GLN A 1033 -48.92 11.02 -36.05
C GLN A 1033 -49.92 10.90 -37.22
N LEU A 1034 -50.02 9.71 -37.84
CA LEU A 1034 -51.28 8.97 -38.04
C LEU A 1034 -51.06 7.51 -38.53
N GLU A 1035 -52.11 6.68 -38.45
CA GLU A 1035 -52.08 5.22 -38.67
C GLU A 1035 -52.78 4.76 -39.98
N VAL A 1036 -52.65 3.45 -40.28
CA VAL A 1036 -53.64 2.50 -40.87
C VAL A 1036 -53.04 1.60 -41.97
N GLN A 1037 -53.48 0.33 -41.99
CA GLN A 1037 -53.05 -0.81 -42.82
C GLN A 1037 -54.01 -0.98 -44.05
N PRO A 1038 -54.21 -2.14 -44.73
CA PRO A 1038 -53.55 -3.47 -44.69
C PRO A 1038 -53.32 -4.17 -46.06
N LEU A 1039 -53.04 -5.50 -46.01
CA LEU A 1039 -53.16 -6.52 -47.07
C LEU A 1039 -52.02 -6.61 -48.13
N SER A 1040 -51.69 -7.76 -48.73
CA SER A 1040 -52.31 -9.12 -48.65
C SER A 1040 -51.30 -10.29 -48.73
N ASN A 1041 -51.78 -11.48 -48.31
CA ASN A 1041 -51.10 -12.77 -48.34
C ASN A 1041 -50.67 -13.27 -49.74
N VAL A 1042 -49.63 -14.12 -49.78
CA VAL A 1042 -49.65 -15.39 -50.54
C VAL A 1042 -49.04 -16.51 -49.67
N LYS A 1043 -49.63 -17.71 -49.69
CA LYS A 1043 -49.08 -18.94 -49.08
C LYS A 1043 -48.49 -19.85 -50.16
N ARG A 1044 -47.43 -20.62 -49.85
CA ARG A 1044 -47.44 -22.11 -49.93
C ARG A 1044 -46.08 -22.77 -49.63
N ASP A 1045 -46.08 -23.53 -48.55
CA ASP A 1045 -45.39 -24.84 -48.34
C ASP A 1045 -45.71 -25.89 -49.44
N PRO A 1046 -45.13 -27.12 -49.43
CA PRO A 1046 -43.98 -27.68 -48.65
C PRO A 1046 -43.02 -28.52 -49.55
N SER A 1047 -42.20 -29.37 -48.90
CA SER A 1047 -41.85 -30.76 -49.33
C SER A 1047 -40.76 -30.95 -50.40
N LEU A 1048 -39.96 -32.03 -50.39
CA LEU A 1048 -39.82 -33.15 -49.43
C LEU A 1048 -38.37 -33.69 -49.43
N GLU A 1049 -38.17 -34.82 -48.72
CA GLU A 1049 -36.94 -35.61 -48.57
C GLU A 1049 -36.32 -36.07 -49.91
N ASP A 1050 -35.00 -36.34 -49.89
CA ASP A 1050 -34.53 -37.72 -50.12
C ASP A 1050 -33.09 -37.94 -49.59
N GLU A 1051 -32.78 -39.18 -49.22
CA GLU A 1051 -31.43 -39.62 -48.80
C GLU A 1051 -30.59 -40.08 -50.03
N VAL A 1052 -29.26 -40.29 -49.84
CA VAL A 1052 -28.49 -41.45 -50.38
C VAL A 1052 -26.98 -41.34 -50.04
N GLN A 1053 -26.41 -42.42 -49.51
CA GLN A 1053 -24.96 -42.74 -49.49
C GLN A 1053 -24.73 -44.01 -50.36
N PRO A 1054 -23.54 -44.68 -50.47
CA PRO A 1054 -22.20 -44.42 -49.89
C PRO A 1054 -20.95 -44.74 -50.77
N SER A 1055 -19.79 -44.11 -50.44
CA SER A 1055 -18.42 -44.71 -50.51
C SER A 1055 -17.87 -45.14 -51.90
N PRO A 1056 -16.68 -45.81 -52.06
CA PRO A 1056 -15.56 -46.08 -51.13
C PRO A 1056 -14.11 -45.87 -51.69
N SER A 1057 -13.13 -45.80 -50.76
CA SER A 1057 -11.74 -46.35 -50.80
C SER A 1057 -10.78 -46.23 -52.00
N MET A 1058 -9.49 -45.92 -51.71
CA MET A 1058 -8.38 -46.91 -51.77
C MET A 1058 -7.10 -46.42 -51.02
N LYS A 1059 -6.11 -47.31 -50.84
CA LYS A 1059 -4.80 -47.08 -50.16
C LYS A 1059 -3.63 -47.62 -51.00
N THR A 1060 -2.43 -47.05 -50.88
CA THR A 1060 -1.14 -47.78 -50.87
C THR A 1060 0.05 -46.92 -50.39
N ASP A 1061 1.08 -47.60 -49.87
CA ASP A 1061 2.36 -47.11 -49.32
C ASP A 1061 3.54 -47.71 -50.17
N PRO A 1062 4.85 -47.53 -49.86
CA PRO A 1062 5.64 -46.29 -49.64
C PRO A 1062 7.05 -46.32 -50.32
N LEU A 1063 7.92 -45.34 -49.98
CA LEU A 1063 9.41 -45.34 -50.14
C LEU A 1063 9.98 -45.19 -51.59
N PRO A 1064 11.28 -44.86 -51.80
CA PRO A 1064 12.41 -44.74 -50.85
C PRO A 1064 13.06 -43.34 -50.75
N GLY A 1065 14.18 -43.24 -50.03
CA GLY A 1065 15.05 -42.05 -49.96
C GLY A 1065 16.53 -42.39 -50.17
N LEU A 1066 17.39 -41.37 -50.28
CA LEU A 1066 18.86 -41.50 -50.36
C LEU A 1066 19.55 -40.26 -49.75
N GLU A 1067 20.87 -40.37 -49.53
CA GLU A 1067 21.67 -39.52 -48.65
C GLU A 1067 22.33 -38.31 -49.33
N MET A 1068 22.83 -37.34 -48.54
CA MET A 1068 24.13 -36.71 -48.79
C MET A 1068 24.70 -35.98 -47.55
N GLN A 1069 26.00 -36.18 -47.28
CA GLN A 1069 26.86 -35.27 -46.50
C GLN A 1069 28.13 -34.92 -47.35
N PRO A 1070 29.27 -34.46 -46.81
CA PRO A 1070 29.52 -33.03 -46.65
C PRO A 1070 30.83 -32.52 -47.28
N SER A 1071 30.87 -31.27 -47.75
CA SER A 1071 32.11 -30.56 -48.10
C SER A 1071 31.87 -29.04 -48.22
N SER A 1072 32.86 -28.14 -48.15
CA SER A 1072 34.14 -28.13 -47.41
C SER A 1072 34.72 -26.70 -47.38
N ASN A 1073 35.80 -26.49 -46.60
CA ASN A 1073 36.79 -25.41 -46.76
C ASN A 1073 36.36 -23.93 -46.67
N VAL A 1074 36.49 -23.36 -45.46
CA VAL A 1074 37.27 -22.11 -45.29
C VAL A 1074 38.31 -22.37 -44.21
N LYS A 1075 39.56 -21.95 -44.44
CA LYS A 1075 40.68 -22.18 -43.51
C LYS A 1075 40.58 -21.26 -42.27
N ARG A 1076 41.07 -21.75 -41.14
CA ARG A 1076 41.44 -20.90 -40.00
C ARG A 1076 42.85 -20.38 -40.19
N ASP A 1077 43.06 -19.09 -39.97
CA ASP A 1077 44.36 -18.59 -39.49
C ASP A 1077 44.34 -18.45 -37.95
N PRO A 1078 45.50 -18.45 -37.27
CA PRO A 1078 45.55 -18.55 -35.81
C PRO A 1078 45.09 -17.26 -35.12
N SER A 1079 44.25 -17.40 -34.10
CA SER A 1079 43.95 -16.29 -33.18
C SER A 1079 45.24 -15.82 -32.48
N PRO A 1080 45.52 -14.52 -32.38
CA PRO A 1080 46.64 -14.05 -31.57
C PRO A 1080 46.41 -14.44 -30.11
N ILE A 1081 47.43 -15.02 -29.46
CA ILE A 1081 47.36 -15.43 -28.05
C ILE A 1081 47.38 -14.18 -27.17
N ILE A 1082 46.21 -13.58 -26.97
CA ILE A 1082 46.02 -12.52 -25.98
C ILE A 1082 46.31 -13.11 -24.61
N LYS A 1083 47.44 -12.69 -24.01
CA LYS A 1083 47.80 -13.06 -22.63
C LYS A 1083 46.61 -12.75 -21.71
N ASN A 1084 46.23 -13.73 -20.89
CA ASN A 1084 45.06 -13.64 -20.02
C ASN A 1084 45.25 -12.58 -18.93
N ASP A 1085 44.81 -11.35 -19.21
CA ASP A 1085 44.78 -10.25 -18.24
C ASP A 1085 43.91 -10.64 -17.01
N PRO A 1086 44.46 -10.61 -15.78
CA PRO A 1086 43.71 -10.84 -14.55
C PRO A 1086 42.44 -9.98 -14.42
N LEU A 1087 42.44 -8.75 -14.94
CA LEU A 1087 41.29 -7.84 -14.91
C LEU A 1087 40.09 -8.40 -15.68
N ARG A 1088 40.31 -9.02 -16.85
CA ARG A 1088 39.23 -9.60 -17.66
C ARG A 1088 38.57 -10.80 -16.94
N LYS A 1089 39.37 -11.62 -16.25
CA LYS A 1089 38.85 -12.70 -15.38
C LYS A 1089 38.14 -12.18 -14.12
N ARG A 1090 38.48 -10.99 -13.63
CA ARG A 1090 37.79 -10.33 -12.49
C ARG A 1090 36.45 -9.75 -12.92
N ASN A 1091 36.40 -9.04 -14.05
CA ASN A 1091 35.17 -8.50 -14.64
C ASN A 1091 34.13 -9.61 -14.92
N ASN A 1092 34.50 -10.69 -15.61
CA ASN A 1092 33.54 -11.78 -15.89
C ASN A 1092 32.99 -12.42 -14.60
N LYS A 1093 33.74 -12.45 -13.50
CA LYS A 1093 33.22 -12.92 -12.19
C LYS A 1093 32.23 -11.94 -11.57
N ILE A 1094 32.42 -10.63 -11.75
CA ILE A 1094 31.46 -9.61 -11.30
C ILE A 1094 30.18 -9.73 -12.13
N PHE A 1095 30.26 -9.70 -13.46
CA PHE A 1095 29.09 -9.84 -14.35
C PHE A 1095 28.30 -11.14 -14.13
N VAL A 1096 28.96 -12.28 -13.93
CA VAL A 1096 28.25 -13.56 -13.64
C VAL A 1096 27.57 -13.54 -12.27
N ARG A 1097 28.19 -12.96 -11.23
CA ARG A 1097 27.55 -12.80 -9.91
C ARG A 1097 26.38 -11.82 -9.98
N PHE A 1098 26.57 -10.69 -10.65
CA PHE A 1098 25.59 -9.65 -10.89
C PHE A 1098 24.36 -10.21 -11.62
N SER A 1099 24.53 -10.78 -12.81
CA SER A 1099 23.42 -11.33 -13.60
C SER A 1099 22.73 -12.50 -12.89
N LYS A 1100 23.45 -13.30 -12.09
CA LYS A 1100 22.83 -14.28 -11.20
C LYS A 1100 21.98 -13.62 -10.11
N LYS A 1101 22.45 -12.55 -9.47
CA LYS A 1101 21.78 -11.92 -8.33
C LYS A 1101 20.62 -11.01 -8.71
N VAL A 1102 20.76 -10.22 -9.77
CA VAL A 1102 19.61 -9.51 -10.36
C VAL A 1102 18.62 -10.51 -10.94
N GLY A 1103 19.11 -11.58 -11.58
CA GLY A 1103 18.29 -12.72 -12.00
C GLY A 1103 17.59 -13.45 -10.84
N GLU A 1104 18.15 -13.50 -9.63
CA GLU A 1104 17.47 -14.02 -8.43
C GLU A 1104 16.41 -13.03 -7.89
N CYS A 1105 16.69 -11.72 -7.88
CA CYS A 1105 15.75 -10.69 -7.40
C CYS A 1105 14.56 -10.47 -8.35
N LEU A 1106 14.80 -10.62 -9.65
CA LEU A 1106 13.79 -10.67 -10.70
C LEU A 1106 13.35 -12.12 -11.02
N CYS A 1107 13.78 -13.11 -10.21
CA CYS A 1107 13.65 -14.58 -10.35
C CYS A 1107 13.71 -15.20 -11.78
N LEU A 1108 14.33 -14.52 -12.75
CA LEU A 1108 14.38 -14.86 -14.17
C LEU A 1108 15.08 -16.19 -14.48
N ASN A 1109 14.63 -16.84 -15.56
CA ASN A 1109 15.27 -18.06 -16.08
C ASN A 1109 16.68 -17.79 -16.63
N GLN A 1110 17.68 -18.40 -16.00
CA GLN A 1110 19.00 -18.63 -16.60
C GLN A 1110 18.86 -19.64 -17.74
N ASN A 1111 18.68 -19.19 -19.00
CA ASN A 1111 18.99 -19.96 -20.24
C ASN A 1111 18.81 -19.20 -21.59
N ARG A 1112 18.92 -17.86 -21.64
CA ARG A 1112 19.10 -17.12 -22.92
C ARG A 1112 20.18 -16.05 -22.79
N GLY A 1113 21.17 -16.09 -23.68
CA GLY A 1113 22.11 -14.98 -23.91
C GLY A 1113 23.23 -14.79 -22.89
N LEU A 1114 24.11 -15.79 -22.71
CA LEU A 1114 25.40 -15.60 -22.03
C LEU A 1114 26.63 -15.70 -22.95
N ASP A 1115 26.48 -16.27 -24.15
CA ASP A 1115 27.61 -16.51 -25.08
C ASP A 1115 27.95 -15.30 -25.99
N ASN A 1116 27.20 -14.19 -25.87
CA ASN A 1116 27.31 -12.98 -26.72
C ASN A 1116 27.57 -11.68 -25.90
N PHE A 1117 28.20 -11.78 -24.73
CA PHE A 1117 28.59 -10.64 -23.87
C PHE A 1117 30.04 -10.74 -23.38
#